data_AF-A0A927M2T4-F1
#
_entry.id   AF-A0A927M2T4-F1
#
_cell.length_a   1.000
_cell.length_b   1.000
_cell.length_c   1.000
_cell.angle_alpha   90.00
_cell.angle_beta   90.00
_cell.angle_gamma   90.00
#
_symmetry.space_group_name_H-M   'P 1'
#
loop_
_entity.id
_entity.type
_entity.pdbx_description
1 polymer ?
#
loop_
_entity_poly.entity_id
_entity_poly.type
_entity_poly.pdbx_seq_one_letter_code
_entity_poly.pdbx_strand_id
1 'polypeptide(L)'
;MKLRTSPYFKGLLLFMTALLILSGFASYSDWAGGSALAYADGAAPVIYVNDNFDTHGSGAPKGWSASGLTSGAMIIGEEVAGRTGKSLHLRSGTASDLVLTKTFASPLTGNVAIEMKVKYNQAKFYSPLVQIKSSTNVQSALLEFKADGYMYAGGAKLPGGAYAADTWYQVTVIVKHATKKIDVYVDGAKKITDGSYSNSATMNDISSFKAYTKAQTGTDNEFWMDDVRVYASEVPLDDSYFQTPDPGTGNANDAYAQDRLKQSIALLAGFPNAYAYLQRKPLNAADPTVKPQAENGKVLVPLQFVAEQLDIPYSWNATAGTVALGPKTGTLGSALTLTVGSSNVTGGSSPIVLDAPVRLIGTTVFVSSDLFSKALGQHVLLHDELVLISTANPLPDESELLKLTKEAIRRIVYDRPTAAELVADLKQHNPNQQHPRLFMTPDRITSLQNQIQTDANLSKWYGDLRKSADTVLTTPVGTYDLPDGRRMDSAKDARPFIEKTALMYLLSGETKYAQRAVDEMLKAASIPNWNEQNEFLNTSELTAGMAIGYDWLYSYLTQQQRDVIRMAIRDKGLSKAIDAHNNNAWWVSLSDNEKISNWNAVCNGGIILGALAIGDKEEAVAGDIIAKSLRSLEDFILLEFNPDGGWSEGPGYWRYTVEYLVTYMAAMQTALGKTYGHTETPGFYKTAYFINYVLSPQGSFNFGDSNSFKIRAPELFWMAKQLNNPDVAGLRLLLMQEAKQAGGVYDLLWYDPSLLNMNVSIPLDQYFRNTELATFRSKWNDSTARFAGIMGGKGSSSHAHSDVGNFVFEADGVQWAIDLGSDDYNLPNYFDYDNQRFKYYRLMPEGHNTLVINPDGTFEQDQYAFSPIERYESKPQGGLAIVNMTPAYAKNAATAKRGLMFGNNRNTLTVQDEIHAKAPSTIWWFMHTKADIAVAADGKSAILTQNGKRLGVTMSFSGQAPAGAVFKVMDAKPLPVSPNPSGQDANTGIRKLALELTGVQDLNMAIHLTPLAAGDSVPGAAPYIPLAGWSIADGEIQPLPQLSQITLNGQPLSGFSKTNYRYAVNVPFESQSYPAVNATPAKHGDQVTVAQNVYSPAPVVITVTDAVYTDRSQQYVVQFNAQSVLTEPAGYTQLAVQGVTASSAQEGNGEDRAIDGDLNTRWSAENTQWIQLDLGGVKPINGLGIAFYNGATRYFKLDISVSQDGQTWEKVQNAVSSGLSSNMEYFGFAPKQARYVRVTGYGNSVNAWNSYSEMAVFSG
;
A
#
# COMPACT_ATOMS: atom_id res chain seq x y z
N MET A 1 -53.00 15.47 40.66
CA MET A 1 -54.22 14.86 40.10
C MET A 1 -53.87 13.42 39.71
N LYS A 2 -54.59 12.45 40.28
CA LYS A 2 -54.55 10.98 40.08
C LYS A 2 -54.71 10.62 38.57
N LEU A 3 -54.31 9.48 37.98
CA LEU A 3 -53.90 8.12 38.42
C LEU A 3 -53.53 7.23 37.19
N ARG A 4 -52.78 6.14 37.44
CA ARG A 4 -52.61 4.83 36.70
C ARG A 4 -51.39 4.66 35.77
N THR A 5 -50.60 3.56 35.71
CA THR A 5 -50.14 2.44 36.60
C THR A 5 -49.32 1.45 35.73
N SER A 6 -48.06 1.13 36.11
CA SER A 6 -47.28 -0.17 36.12
C SER A 6 -47.23 -1.12 34.88
N PRO A 7 -46.29 -2.12 34.72
CA PRO A 7 -45.08 -2.54 35.47
C PRO A 7 -43.81 -2.93 34.62
N TYR A 8 -42.60 -2.53 35.02
CA TYR A 8 -41.35 -3.26 34.68
C TYR A 8 -40.39 -3.24 35.88
N PHE A 9 -40.71 -4.09 36.87
CA PHE A 9 -39.92 -4.30 38.08
C PHE A 9 -39.96 -5.80 38.41
N LYS A 10 -39.32 -6.64 37.59
CA LYS A 10 -39.16 -8.10 37.84
C LYS A 10 -37.87 -8.76 37.31
N GLY A 11 -36.93 -8.01 36.73
CA GLY A 11 -35.67 -8.59 36.22
C GLY A 11 -34.48 -8.60 37.18
N LEU A 12 -34.46 -7.70 38.18
CA LEU A 12 -33.24 -7.42 38.95
C LEU A 12 -33.11 -8.22 40.27
N LEU A 13 -34.12 -9.00 40.65
CA LEU A 13 -34.14 -9.71 41.95
C LEU A 13 -33.72 -11.18 41.86
N LEU A 14 -33.46 -11.73 40.66
CA LEU A 14 -32.94 -13.09 40.49
C LEU A 14 -31.40 -13.18 40.50
N PHE A 15 -30.69 -12.05 40.37
CA PHE A 15 -29.23 -12.04 40.30
C PHE A 15 -28.55 -11.92 41.68
N MET A 16 -29.29 -11.54 42.73
CA MET A 16 -28.73 -11.37 44.08
C MET A 16 -28.98 -12.55 45.03
N THR A 17 -29.66 -13.62 44.60
CA THR A 17 -29.92 -14.80 45.45
C THR A 17 -28.86 -15.92 45.30
N ALA A 18 -27.90 -15.79 44.37
CA ALA A 18 -26.87 -16.80 44.15
C ALA A 18 -25.55 -16.56 44.92
N LEU A 19 -25.39 -15.42 45.59
CA LEU A 19 -24.09 -15.03 46.16
C LEU A 19 -23.92 -15.27 47.67
N LEU A 20 -24.92 -15.76 48.40
CA LEU A 20 -24.83 -15.87 49.87
C LEU A 20 -25.63 -17.07 50.43
N ILE A 21 -25.29 -18.29 50.01
CA ILE A 21 -25.52 -19.50 50.81
C ILE A 21 -24.16 -20.15 51.12
N LEU A 22 -23.62 -19.70 52.24
CA LEU A 22 -22.80 -20.38 53.24
C LEU A 22 -22.52 -21.89 53.04
N SER A 23 -21.22 -22.18 52.94
CA SER A 23 -20.43 -23.09 53.79
C SER A 23 -21.13 -24.29 54.45
N GLY A 24 -20.66 -25.51 54.12
CA GLY A 24 -20.98 -26.73 54.86
C GLY A 24 -20.06 -27.92 54.56
N PHE A 25 -19.11 -28.14 55.46
CA PHE A 25 -18.47 -29.40 55.88
C PHE A 25 -17.49 -30.17 54.97
N ALA A 26 -16.25 -30.16 55.50
CA ALA A 26 -15.13 -31.08 55.43
C ALA A 26 -15.41 -32.59 55.31
N SER A 27 -14.51 -33.27 54.59
CA SER A 27 -13.59 -34.33 55.05
C SER A 27 -13.47 -35.50 54.04
N TYR A 28 -12.27 -35.69 53.48
CA TYR A 28 -11.60 -37.00 53.48
C TYR A 28 -10.12 -36.81 53.15
N SER A 29 -9.30 -37.39 54.01
CA SER A 29 -7.84 -37.38 54.03
C SER A 29 -7.26 -38.58 53.28
N ASP A 30 -5.95 -38.45 53.00
CA ASP A 30 -4.92 -39.48 52.83
C ASP A 30 -4.59 -40.06 51.44
N TRP A 31 -3.39 -39.65 51.00
CA TRP A 31 -2.29 -40.44 50.41
C TRP A 31 -2.48 -41.12 49.04
N ALA A 32 -1.51 -41.15 48.10
CA ALA A 32 -0.20 -40.54 47.89
C ALA A 32 0.24 -40.96 46.47
N GLY A 33 0.95 -40.09 45.73
CA GLY A 33 1.67 -40.51 44.53
C GLY A 33 1.84 -39.43 43.45
N GLY A 34 2.84 -38.56 43.63
CA GLY A 34 3.58 -37.82 42.59
C GLY A 34 2.83 -37.12 41.46
N SER A 35 2.63 -35.80 41.58
CA SER A 35 2.43 -34.91 40.42
C SER A 35 3.02 -33.52 40.69
N ALA A 36 3.63 -32.94 39.66
CA ALA A 36 4.07 -31.54 39.63
C ALA A 36 2.83 -30.64 39.71
N LEU A 37 2.75 -29.81 40.74
CA LEU A 37 1.60 -28.98 41.07
C LEU A 37 1.63 -27.67 40.27
N ALA A 38 0.55 -27.43 39.52
CA ALA A 38 0.24 -26.15 38.89
C ALA A 38 -0.19 -25.12 39.94
N TYR A 39 0.12 -23.84 39.69
CA TYR A 39 -0.32 -22.70 40.51
C TYR A 39 -1.86 -22.60 40.50
N ALA A 40 -2.45 -22.46 41.69
CA ALA A 40 -3.91 -22.47 41.88
C ALA A 40 -4.60 -21.09 41.72
N ASP A 41 -3.85 -20.01 41.47
CA ASP A 41 -4.41 -18.68 41.18
C ASP A 41 -3.54 -18.04 40.08
N GLY A 42 -4.13 -17.71 38.93
CA GLY A 42 -3.45 -17.27 37.70
C GLY A 42 -2.73 -15.91 37.75
N ALA A 43 -2.10 -15.54 38.86
CA ALA A 43 -1.22 -14.38 38.98
C ALA A 43 0.24 -14.78 38.71
N ALA A 44 0.94 -14.03 37.85
CA ALA A 44 2.36 -14.24 37.60
C ALA A 44 3.18 -13.96 38.87
N PRO A 45 4.26 -14.74 39.12
CA PRO A 45 5.12 -14.55 40.28
C PRO A 45 5.80 -13.17 40.23
N VAL A 46 5.80 -12.45 41.36
CA VAL A 46 6.45 -11.13 41.45
C VAL A 46 7.96 -11.29 41.38
N ILE A 47 8.62 -10.63 40.42
CA ILE A 47 10.08 -10.62 40.26
C ILE A 47 10.65 -9.36 40.93
N TYR A 48 11.50 -9.55 41.93
CA TYR A 48 12.11 -8.49 42.72
C TYR A 48 13.51 -8.11 42.22
N VAL A 49 14.25 -9.08 41.66
CA VAL A 49 15.62 -8.90 41.12
C VAL A 49 15.80 -9.81 39.92
N ASN A 50 16.47 -9.30 38.89
CA ASN A 50 16.84 -10.02 37.68
C ASN A 50 18.09 -9.37 37.05
N ASP A 51 19.26 -9.64 37.62
CA ASP A 51 20.53 -9.02 37.21
C ASP A 51 21.43 -10.08 36.51
N ASN A 52 21.76 -9.87 35.23
CA ASN A 52 22.64 -10.75 34.43
C ASN A 52 24.09 -10.21 34.28
N PHE A 53 24.34 -8.97 34.68
CA PHE A 53 25.66 -8.32 34.69
C PHE A 53 26.40 -8.15 33.33
N ASP A 54 25.77 -8.47 32.19
CA ASP A 54 26.40 -8.44 30.86
C ASP A 54 27.06 -7.11 30.47
N THR A 55 26.49 -5.99 30.94
CA THR A 55 26.98 -4.64 30.65
C THR A 55 27.88 -4.07 31.75
N HIS A 56 28.12 -4.83 32.82
CA HIS A 56 28.83 -4.32 33.98
C HIS A 56 30.34 -4.15 33.71
N GLY A 57 30.90 -3.09 34.28
CA GLY A 57 32.32 -2.76 34.22
C GLY A 57 33.02 -3.15 35.52
N SER A 58 33.26 -2.18 36.40
CA SER A 58 33.94 -2.40 37.69
C SER A 58 33.19 -1.71 38.83
N GLY A 59 33.35 -2.20 40.06
CA GLY A 59 32.68 -1.69 41.26
C GLY A 59 31.33 -2.36 41.54
N ALA A 60 30.57 -1.84 42.50
CA ALA A 60 29.25 -2.39 42.83
C ALA A 60 28.27 -2.20 41.65
N PRO A 61 27.51 -3.24 41.24
CA PRO A 61 26.49 -3.11 40.20
C PRO A 61 25.38 -2.14 40.58
N LYS A 62 24.66 -1.60 39.59
CA LYS A 62 23.56 -0.65 39.82
C LYS A 62 22.50 -1.25 40.76
N GLY A 63 22.15 -0.50 41.81
CA GLY A 63 21.19 -0.95 42.84
C GLY A 63 21.77 -1.90 43.89
N TRP A 64 23.06 -2.19 43.84
CA TRP A 64 23.79 -2.94 44.86
C TRP A 64 24.72 -2.02 45.65
N SER A 65 25.02 -2.39 46.89
CA SER A 65 26.04 -1.75 47.72
C SER A 65 27.14 -2.75 48.05
N ALA A 66 28.38 -2.27 48.17
CA ALA A 66 29.52 -3.09 48.53
C ALA A 66 30.17 -2.58 49.83
N SER A 67 30.65 -3.49 50.67
CA SER A 67 31.48 -3.18 51.84
C SER A 67 32.69 -4.11 51.92
N GLY A 68 33.76 -3.68 52.59
CA GLY A 68 34.98 -4.48 52.73
C GLY A 68 35.96 -4.40 51.56
N LEU A 69 35.90 -3.30 50.79
CA LEU A 69 36.81 -2.97 49.70
C LEU A 69 38.20 -2.56 50.22
N THR A 70 38.96 -3.53 50.75
CA THR A 70 40.35 -3.35 51.20
C THR A 70 41.35 -3.66 50.08
N SER A 71 42.64 -3.40 50.30
CA SER A 71 43.69 -3.69 49.31
C SER A 71 43.63 -5.16 48.87
N GLY A 72 43.47 -5.39 47.57
CA GLY A 72 43.32 -6.72 46.95
C GLY A 72 41.87 -7.13 46.64
N ALA A 73 40.87 -6.47 47.25
CA ALA A 73 39.46 -6.76 46.96
C ALA A 73 39.04 -6.25 45.56
N MET A 74 38.17 -7.00 44.89
CA MET A 74 37.77 -6.73 43.50
C MET A 74 36.29 -7.04 43.25
N ILE A 75 35.65 -6.19 42.44
CA ILE A 75 34.33 -6.41 41.84
C ILE A 75 34.41 -6.00 40.38
N ILE A 76 34.40 -6.95 39.45
CA ILE A 76 34.49 -6.68 38.00
C ILE A 76 33.50 -7.55 37.22
N GLY A 77 32.96 -7.01 36.12
CA GLY A 77 32.24 -7.77 35.10
C GLY A 77 33.21 -8.19 34.02
N GLU A 78 33.34 -9.49 33.79
CA GLU A 78 34.24 -10.07 32.80
C GLU A 78 33.62 -11.26 32.07
N GLU A 79 34.10 -11.55 30.86
CA GLU A 79 33.67 -12.71 30.10
C GLU A 79 34.31 -13.97 30.67
N VAL A 80 33.50 -15.00 30.94
CA VAL A 80 33.94 -16.24 31.57
C VAL A 80 33.52 -17.43 30.72
N ALA A 81 34.45 -18.36 30.48
CA ALA A 81 34.17 -19.59 29.73
C ALA A 81 32.95 -20.35 30.31
N GLY A 82 32.06 -20.77 29.42
CA GLY A 82 30.81 -21.47 29.76
C GLY A 82 29.59 -20.57 29.99
N ARG A 83 29.72 -19.25 29.82
CA ARG A 83 28.63 -18.27 29.87
C ARG A 83 28.61 -17.39 28.63
N THR A 84 27.45 -16.85 28.31
CA THR A 84 27.27 -15.85 27.25
C THR A 84 27.22 -14.48 27.92
N GLY A 85 28.00 -13.51 27.45
CA GLY A 85 28.10 -12.19 28.08
C GLY A 85 29.08 -12.15 29.25
N LYS A 86 28.87 -11.20 30.17
CA LYS A 86 29.79 -10.96 31.31
C LYS A 86 29.20 -11.48 32.60
N SER A 87 30.02 -12.15 33.41
CA SER A 87 29.66 -12.55 34.78
C SER A 87 30.36 -11.65 35.79
N LEU A 88 29.76 -11.49 36.98
CA LEU A 88 30.29 -10.67 38.05
C LEU A 88 31.31 -11.46 38.88
N HIS A 89 32.57 -11.06 38.82
CA HIS A 89 33.69 -11.61 39.60
C HIS A 89 33.87 -10.84 40.91
N LEU A 90 33.88 -11.58 42.01
CA LEU A 90 34.11 -11.08 43.36
C LEU A 90 35.36 -11.71 43.98
N ARG A 91 36.23 -10.86 44.52
CA ARG A 91 37.42 -11.27 45.29
C ARG A 91 37.53 -10.49 46.59
N SER A 92 37.69 -11.20 47.69
CA SER A 92 38.03 -10.58 48.99
C SER A 92 39.50 -10.16 49.07
N GLY A 93 39.78 -9.10 49.83
CA GLY A 93 41.15 -8.77 50.25
C GLY A 93 41.59 -9.58 51.47
N THR A 94 42.80 -9.32 51.99
CA THR A 94 43.33 -10.05 53.17
C THR A 94 42.88 -9.49 54.52
N ALA A 95 42.30 -8.28 54.55
CA ALA A 95 42.00 -7.55 55.78
C ALA A 95 40.52 -7.57 56.21
N SER A 96 39.59 -7.75 55.27
CA SER A 96 38.15 -7.75 55.54
C SER A 96 37.38 -8.52 54.48
N ASP A 97 36.27 -9.12 54.89
CA ASP A 97 35.35 -9.79 53.97
C ASP A 97 34.73 -8.81 52.98
N LEU A 98 34.63 -9.22 51.72
CA LEU A 98 33.93 -8.43 50.71
C LEU A 98 32.48 -8.88 50.66
N VAL A 99 31.56 -7.93 50.86
CA VAL A 99 30.12 -8.19 50.92
C VAL A 99 29.40 -7.32 49.90
N LEU A 100 28.65 -7.95 49.02
CA LEU A 100 27.75 -7.30 48.08
C LEU A 100 26.30 -7.46 48.58
N THR A 101 25.58 -6.35 48.74
CA THR A 101 24.23 -6.32 49.32
C THR A 101 23.24 -5.70 48.34
N LYS A 102 22.16 -6.43 48.05
CA LYS A 102 20.96 -5.93 47.35
C LYS A 102 19.88 -5.66 48.38
N THR A 103 19.47 -4.41 48.49
CA THR A 103 18.39 -3.97 49.39
C THR A 103 17.09 -3.85 48.61
N PHE A 104 16.01 -4.43 49.14
CA PHE A 104 14.69 -4.34 48.54
C PHE A 104 14.00 -3.05 48.96
N ALA A 105 13.23 -2.43 48.04
CA ALA A 105 12.49 -1.19 48.32
C ALA A 105 11.40 -1.38 49.39
N SER A 106 10.91 -2.61 49.55
CA SER A 106 10.00 -3.01 50.63
C SER A 106 10.38 -4.42 51.11
N PRO A 107 10.25 -4.73 52.42
CA PRO A 107 10.55 -6.06 52.92
C PRO A 107 9.67 -7.14 52.27
N LEU A 108 10.29 -8.21 51.78
CA LEU A 108 9.61 -9.31 51.10
C LEU A 108 8.99 -10.27 52.12
N THR A 109 7.76 -10.73 51.85
CA THR A 109 7.03 -11.71 52.65
C THR A 109 6.42 -12.78 51.75
N GLY A 110 5.91 -13.89 52.32
CA GLY A 110 5.46 -15.05 51.55
C GLY A 110 6.62 -15.99 51.18
N ASN A 111 6.47 -16.82 50.16
CA ASN A 111 7.55 -17.70 49.72
C ASN A 111 8.46 -16.95 48.74
N VAL A 112 9.76 -16.86 49.06
CA VAL A 112 10.73 -16.07 48.29
C VAL A 112 11.85 -16.98 47.81
N ALA A 113 12.03 -17.07 46.50
CA ALA A 113 13.13 -17.76 45.87
C ALA A 113 14.29 -16.79 45.60
N ILE A 114 15.51 -17.22 45.92
CA ILE A 114 16.76 -16.56 45.58
C ILE A 114 17.55 -17.53 44.71
N GLU A 115 17.78 -17.14 43.46
CA GLU A 115 18.45 -17.94 42.44
C GLU A 115 19.68 -17.22 41.91
N MET A 116 20.73 -17.98 41.60
CA MET A 116 21.93 -17.48 40.92
C MET A 116 22.72 -18.62 40.29
N LYS A 117 23.44 -18.32 39.22
CA LYS A 117 24.51 -19.18 38.69
C LYS A 117 25.82 -18.78 39.36
N VAL A 118 26.58 -19.75 39.86
CA VAL A 118 27.82 -19.52 40.60
C VAL A 118 28.94 -20.43 40.14
N LYS A 119 30.15 -19.89 40.08
CA LYS A 119 31.41 -20.61 39.83
C LYS A 119 32.46 -20.12 40.81
N TYR A 120 33.36 -20.97 41.28
CA TYR A 120 34.42 -20.61 42.24
C TYR A 120 35.78 -21.18 41.82
N ASN A 121 36.86 -20.54 42.28
CA ASN A 121 38.22 -20.76 41.74
C ASN A 121 38.98 -21.98 42.32
N GLN A 122 38.58 -22.54 43.46
CA GLN A 122 39.35 -23.62 44.10
C GLN A 122 38.51 -24.57 44.96
N ALA A 123 38.97 -25.82 45.09
CA ALA A 123 38.23 -26.92 45.74
C ALA A 123 37.93 -26.71 47.24
N LYS A 124 38.59 -25.74 47.89
CA LYS A 124 38.43 -25.43 49.32
C LYS A 124 37.93 -24.00 49.55
N PHE A 125 37.00 -23.54 48.72
CA PHE A 125 36.34 -22.25 48.88
C PHE A 125 35.46 -22.25 50.15
N TYR A 126 35.64 -21.24 51.01
CA TYR A 126 34.79 -21.04 52.20
C TYR A 126 34.07 -19.70 52.08
N SER A 127 32.77 -19.74 51.80
CA SER A 127 31.96 -18.52 51.78
C SER A 127 30.46 -18.78 51.93
N PRO A 128 29.72 -17.93 52.68
CA PRO A 128 28.29 -17.79 52.53
C PRO A 128 27.96 -17.30 51.11
N LEU A 129 27.29 -18.14 50.33
CA LEU A 129 26.80 -17.78 48.99
C LEU A 129 25.56 -16.91 49.09
N VAL A 130 24.63 -17.28 49.98
CA VAL A 130 23.34 -16.60 50.14
C VAL A 130 23.12 -16.31 51.62
N GLN A 131 23.10 -15.03 51.97
CA GLN A 131 22.69 -14.56 53.29
C GLN A 131 21.51 -13.57 53.15
N ILE A 132 20.55 -13.65 54.06
CA ILE A 132 19.41 -12.73 54.12
C ILE A 132 19.41 -11.91 55.41
N LYS A 133 18.76 -10.76 55.36
CA LYS A 133 18.57 -9.87 56.52
C LYS A 133 17.13 -9.32 56.57
N SER A 134 16.49 -9.35 57.74
CA SER A 134 15.17 -8.74 57.98
C SER A 134 15.23 -7.24 58.22
N SER A 135 14.07 -6.58 58.10
CA SER A 135 13.84 -5.17 58.46
C SER A 135 14.19 -4.86 59.91
N THR A 136 14.10 -5.86 60.80
CA THR A 136 14.47 -5.81 62.22
C THR A 136 15.93 -6.18 62.51
N ASN A 137 16.79 -6.21 61.49
CA ASN A 137 18.21 -6.55 61.57
C ASN A 137 18.56 -8.00 61.96
N VAL A 138 17.61 -8.95 61.89
CA VAL A 138 17.91 -10.38 62.02
C VAL A 138 18.65 -10.85 60.76
N GLN A 139 19.74 -11.60 60.90
CA GLN A 139 20.52 -12.11 59.77
C GLN A 139 20.57 -13.64 59.77
N SER A 140 20.60 -14.25 58.59
CA SER A 140 20.75 -15.69 58.47
C SER A 140 21.48 -16.09 57.19
N ALA A 141 22.45 -17.00 57.32
CA ALA A 141 23.05 -17.68 56.18
C ALA A 141 22.14 -18.83 55.74
N LEU A 142 21.77 -18.83 54.47
CA LEU A 142 20.89 -19.84 53.88
C LEU A 142 21.68 -20.94 53.18
N LEU A 143 22.73 -20.55 52.45
CA LEU A 143 23.58 -21.45 51.68
C LEU A 143 25.05 -21.05 51.84
N GLU A 144 25.91 -22.00 52.19
CA GLU A 144 27.34 -21.81 52.44
C GLU A 144 28.16 -22.87 51.69
N PHE A 145 29.25 -22.46 51.05
CA PHE A 145 30.32 -23.37 50.65
C PHE A 145 31.31 -23.54 51.79
N LYS A 146 31.70 -24.77 52.10
CA LYS A 146 32.71 -25.08 53.11
C LYS A 146 33.98 -25.65 52.49
N ALA A 147 35.08 -25.54 53.24
CA ALA A 147 36.41 -25.96 52.84
C ALA A 147 36.57 -27.49 52.59
N ASP A 148 35.53 -28.29 52.86
CA ASP A 148 35.46 -29.71 52.50
C ASP A 148 34.97 -29.96 51.06
N GLY A 149 34.66 -28.90 50.30
CA GLY A 149 34.22 -28.98 48.90
C GLY A 149 32.71 -29.17 48.71
N TYR A 150 31.92 -28.98 49.78
CA TYR A 150 30.47 -29.17 49.75
C TYR A 150 29.71 -27.90 50.10
N MET A 151 28.50 -27.80 49.57
CA MET A 151 27.51 -26.82 50.00
C MET A 151 26.77 -27.31 51.25
N TYR A 152 26.42 -26.36 52.11
CA TYR A 152 25.67 -26.55 53.34
C TYR A 152 24.49 -25.57 53.38
N ALA A 153 23.34 -26.02 53.87
CA ALA A 153 22.21 -25.15 54.18
C ALA A 153 21.76 -25.39 55.62
N GLY A 154 21.67 -24.32 56.42
CA GLY A 154 21.32 -24.41 57.84
C GLY A 154 22.22 -25.33 58.67
N GLY A 155 23.50 -25.46 58.29
CA GLY A 155 24.47 -26.33 58.95
C GLY A 155 24.45 -27.79 58.50
N ALA A 156 23.48 -28.22 57.68
CA ALA A 156 23.41 -29.55 57.09
C ALA A 156 24.11 -29.61 55.73
N LYS A 157 24.87 -30.67 55.49
CA LYS A 157 25.58 -30.93 54.23
C LYS A 157 24.57 -31.33 53.14
N LEU A 158 24.66 -30.71 51.95
CA LEU A 158 23.80 -31.09 50.82
C LEU A 158 24.13 -32.52 50.34
N PRO A 159 23.12 -33.37 50.06
CA PRO A 159 23.33 -34.72 49.58
C PRO A 159 23.91 -34.75 48.14
N GLY A 160 24.90 -35.61 47.91
CA GLY A 160 25.57 -35.79 46.61
C GLY A 160 27.10 -35.88 46.70
N GLY A 161 27.78 -35.73 45.57
CA GLY A 161 29.25 -35.60 45.48
C GLY A 161 29.72 -34.19 45.84
N ALA A 162 31.04 -34.02 45.99
CA ALA A 162 31.65 -32.68 46.13
C ALA A 162 31.44 -31.88 44.84
N TYR A 163 31.31 -30.56 44.97
CA TYR A 163 31.21 -29.67 43.83
C TYR A 163 32.62 -29.35 43.33
N ALA A 164 32.81 -29.31 42.01
CA ALA A 164 34.09 -29.10 41.38
C ALA A 164 34.42 -27.60 41.26
N ALA A 165 35.67 -27.25 41.54
CA ALA A 165 36.18 -25.93 41.21
C ALA A 165 36.08 -25.68 39.70
N ASP A 166 36.01 -24.41 39.33
CA ASP A 166 35.89 -23.94 37.94
C ASP A 166 34.68 -24.47 37.16
N THR A 167 33.67 -25.00 37.86
CA THR A 167 32.41 -25.47 37.29
C THR A 167 31.26 -24.54 37.68
N TRP A 168 30.38 -24.23 36.73
CA TRP A 168 29.16 -23.45 36.97
C TRP A 168 28.06 -24.33 37.55
N TYR A 169 27.39 -23.81 38.57
CA TYR A 169 26.22 -24.43 39.21
C TYR A 169 25.07 -23.43 39.29
N GLN A 170 23.85 -23.85 38.98
CA GLN A 170 22.64 -23.07 39.27
C GLN A 170 22.13 -23.44 40.65
N VAL A 171 22.04 -22.47 41.56
CA VAL A 171 21.56 -22.68 42.91
C VAL A 171 20.30 -21.86 43.16
N THR A 172 19.27 -22.50 43.72
CA THR A 172 18.00 -21.85 44.06
C THR A 172 17.65 -22.18 45.51
N VAL A 173 17.46 -21.17 46.34
CA VAL A 173 17.02 -21.30 47.73
C VAL A 173 15.65 -20.65 47.89
N ILE A 174 14.66 -21.42 48.32
CA ILE A 174 13.29 -20.93 48.54
C ILE A 174 13.04 -20.82 50.03
N VAL A 175 12.86 -19.59 50.52
CA VAL A 175 12.53 -19.28 51.92
C VAL A 175 11.03 -19.32 52.10
N LYS A 176 10.55 -20.25 52.92
CA LYS A 176 9.12 -20.42 53.24
C LYS A 176 8.79 -19.68 54.55
N HIS A 177 8.25 -18.47 54.45
CA HIS A 177 7.99 -17.62 55.62
C HIS A 177 6.95 -18.19 56.59
N ALA A 178 5.95 -18.93 56.09
CA ALA A 178 4.90 -19.51 56.92
C ALA A 178 5.43 -20.66 57.79
N THR A 179 6.27 -21.53 57.22
CA THR A 179 6.79 -22.72 57.91
C THR A 179 8.14 -22.49 58.58
N LYS A 180 8.78 -21.35 58.33
CA LYS A 180 10.15 -21.03 58.80
C LYS A 180 11.19 -22.06 58.32
N LYS A 181 11.01 -22.55 57.08
CA LYS A 181 11.87 -23.56 56.43
C LYS A 181 12.44 -23.06 55.11
N ILE A 182 13.36 -23.83 54.54
CA ILE A 182 13.92 -23.62 53.19
C ILE A 182 13.86 -24.89 52.33
N ASP A 183 13.63 -24.71 51.03
CA ASP A 183 13.99 -25.71 50.02
C ASP A 183 15.25 -25.26 49.28
N VAL A 184 16.11 -26.21 48.91
CA VAL A 184 17.35 -25.91 48.16
C VAL A 184 17.43 -26.81 46.94
N TYR A 185 17.71 -26.20 45.79
CA TYR A 185 17.91 -26.85 44.51
C TYR A 185 19.31 -26.55 43.99
N VAL A 186 19.91 -27.54 43.34
CA VAL A 186 21.16 -27.36 42.60
C VAL A 186 20.98 -28.02 41.23
N ASP A 187 21.20 -27.26 40.17
CA ASP A 187 20.99 -27.65 38.76
C ASP A 187 19.60 -28.25 38.53
N GLY A 188 18.56 -27.58 39.06
CA GLY A 188 17.16 -28.01 38.99
C GLY A 188 16.78 -29.17 39.91
N ALA A 189 17.75 -29.92 40.46
CA ALA A 189 17.48 -31.03 41.38
C ALA A 189 17.28 -30.55 42.82
N LYS A 190 16.11 -30.84 43.42
CA LYS A 190 15.84 -30.56 44.84
C LYS A 190 16.78 -31.38 45.74
N LYS A 191 17.65 -30.70 46.49
CA LYS A 191 18.64 -31.31 47.41
C LYS A 191 18.16 -31.30 48.85
N ILE A 192 17.38 -30.30 49.25
CA ILE A 192 16.83 -30.17 50.60
C ILE A 192 15.35 -29.81 50.49
N THR A 193 14.53 -30.51 51.27
CA THR A 193 13.09 -30.26 51.45
C THR A 193 12.84 -29.85 52.89
N ASP A 194 12.21 -28.71 53.11
CA ASP A 194 11.86 -28.16 54.42
C ASP A 194 13.03 -28.16 55.43
N GLY A 195 14.20 -27.79 54.93
CA GLY A 195 15.42 -27.62 55.71
C GLY A 195 15.28 -26.52 56.75
N SER A 196 15.95 -26.70 57.88
CA SER A 196 16.10 -25.63 58.89
C SER A 196 17.15 -24.62 58.41
N TYR A 197 17.03 -23.36 58.85
CA TYR A 197 18.07 -22.35 58.69
C TYR A 197 18.18 -21.51 59.97
N SER A 198 19.35 -20.89 60.18
CA SER A 198 19.65 -20.16 61.42
C SER A 198 18.70 -18.97 61.63
N ASN A 199 18.36 -18.64 62.87
CA ASN A 199 17.49 -17.49 63.21
C ASN A 199 16.09 -17.48 62.53
N SER A 200 15.65 -18.61 61.97
CA SER A 200 14.37 -18.73 61.25
C SER A 200 13.16 -18.36 62.10
N ALA A 201 13.18 -18.65 63.41
CA ALA A 201 12.10 -18.29 64.34
C ALA A 201 11.81 -16.79 64.43
N THR A 202 12.81 -15.94 64.18
CA THR A 202 12.70 -14.47 64.24
C THR A 202 12.82 -13.78 62.88
N MET A 203 13.00 -14.56 61.80
CA MET A 203 13.03 -14.07 60.42
C MET A 203 11.60 -13.95 59.87
N ASN A 204 11.04 -12.73 59.89
CA ASN A 204 9.65 -12.47 59.49
C ASN A 204 9.49 -11.88 58.09
N ASP A 205 10.52 -11.24 57.58
CA ASP A 205 10.59 -10.66 56.23
C ASP A 205 12.04 -10.74 55.70
N ILE A 206 12.23 -10.41 54.43
CA ILE A 206 13.55 -10.25 53.81
C ILE A 206 13.68 -8.81 53.31
N SER A 207 14.52 -8.01 53.97
CA SER A 207 14.82 -6.62 53.58
C SER A 207 16.03 -6.51 52.64
N SER A 208 16.93 -7.48 52.67
CA SER A 208 18.06 -7.56 51.75
C SER A 208 18.58 -8.98 51.64
N PHE A 209 19.23 -9.27 50.51
CA PHE A 209 20.11 -10.44 50.37
C PHE A 209 21.55 -9.99 50.11
N LYS A 210 22.48 -10.85 50.49
CA LYS A 210 23.91 -10.59 50.41
C LYS A 210 24.63 -11.78 49.80
N ALA A 211 25.57 -11.48 48.92
CA ALA A 211 26.59 -12.40 48.42
C ALA A 211 27.94 -11.97 49.01
N TYR A 212 28.72 -12.92 49.52
CA TYR A 212 29.85 -12.65 50.38
C TYR A 212 31.08 -13.44 49.91
N THR A 213 32.28 -12.90 50.15
CA THR A 213 33.57 -13.63 50.09
C THR A 213 34.36 -13.39 51.38
N LYS A 214 34.88 -14.44 51.98
CA LYS A 214 35.62 -14.35 53.25
C LYS A 214 37.09 -14.01 53.04
N ALA A 215 37.60 -13.02 53.78
CA ALA A 215 39.03 -12.75 53.84
C ALA A 215 39.76 -13.88 54.57
N GLN A 216 40.81 -14.42 53.94
CA GLN A 216 41.63 -15.47 54.53
C GLN A 216 43.10 -15.30 54.13
N THR A 217 43.99 -15.31 55.13
CA THR A 217 45.43 -15.12 54.93
C THR A 217 46.02 -16.27 54.11
N GLY A 218 46.63 -15.95 52.96
CA GLY A 218 47.33 -16.91 52.10
C GLY A 218 46.47 -17.63 51.06
N THR A 219 45.21 -17.22 50.87
CA THR A 219 44.30 -17.79 49.87
C THR A 219 43.43 -16.70 49.24
N ASP A 220 43.43 -16.61 47.90
CA ASP A 220 42.53 -15.72 47.17
C ASP A 220 41.15 -16.39 47.03
N ASN A 221 40.22 -16.03 47.92
CA ASN A 221 38.83 -16.49 47.84
C ASN A 221 38.08 -15.67 46.80
N GLU A 222 37.78 -16.31 45.67
CA GLU A 222 37.12 -15.69 44.53
C GLU A 222 35.96 -16.54 44.01
N PHE A 223 34.88 -15.89 43.60
CA PHE A 223 33.79 -16.54 42.87
C PHE A 223 33.18 -15.60 41.84
N TRP A 224 32.54 -16.20 40.84
CA TRP A 224 31.74 -15.55 39.83
C TRP A 224 30.27 -15.85 40.10
N MET A 225 29.44 -14.84 39.91
CA MET A 225 28.00 -15.02 39.86
C MET A 225 27.39 -14.37 38.63
N ASP A 226 26.28 -14.94 38.21
CA ASP A 226 25.55 -14.56 37.00
C ASP A 226 24.07 -14.96 37.15
N ASP A 227 23.17 -14.38 36.34
CA ASP A 227 21.71 -14.59 36.39
C ASP A 227 21.13 -14.54 37.82
N VAL A 228 21.43 -13.48 38.59
CA VAL A 228 20.95 -13.35 39.97
C VAL A 228 19.50 -12.90 39.99
N ARG A 229 18.62 -13.75 40.50
CA ARG A 229 17.16 -13.57 40.49
C ARG A 229 16.57 -13.70 41.89
N VAL A 230 15.62 -12.85 42.21
CA VAL A 230 14.81 -12.96 43.44
C VAL A 230 13.35 -12.78 43.08
N TYR A 231 12.49 -13.72 43.45
CA TYR A 231 11.10 -13.74 43.02
C TYR A 231 10.18 -14.47 44.02
N ALA A 232 8.88 -14.19 43.96
CA ALA A 232 7.88 -14.85 44.79
C ALA A 232 7.49 -16.20 44.19
N SER A 233 7.96 -17.32 44.76
CA SER A 233 7.56 -18.65 44.30
C SER A 233 7.75 -19.77 45.34
N GLU A 234 7.00 -20.85 45.17
CA GLU A 234 7.17 -22.11 45.93
C GLU A 234 8.09 -23.12 45.22
N VAL A 235 8.43 -22.88 43.95
CA VAL A 235 9.29 -23.72 43.10
C VAL A 235 10.27 -22.87 42.28
N PRO A 236 11.38 -23.44 41.76
CA PRO A 236 12.20 -22.75 40.77
C PRO A 236 11.36 -22.41 39.53
N LEU A 237 11.56 -21.23 38.96
CA LEU A 237 10.90 -20.82 37.72
C LEU A 237 11.81 -21.12 36.53
N ASP A 238 11.20 -21.31 35.37
CA ASP A 238 11.94 -21.47 34.12
C ASP A 238 12.64 -20.16 33.71
N ASP A 239 13.78 -20.27 32.99
CA ASP A 239 14.57 -19.12 32.51
C ASP A 239 13.72 -18.12 31.70
N SER A 240 12.65 -18.59 31.03
CA SER A 240 11.72 -17.74 30.27
C SER A 240 11.04 -16.64 31.08
N TYR A 241 10.84 -16.82 32.40
CA TYR A 241 10.23 -15.80 33.26
C TYR A 241 11.17 -14.59 33.52
N PHE A 242 12.46 -14.74 33.25
CA PHE A 242 13.50 -13.77 33.60
C PHE A 242 14.20 -13.19 32.38
N GLN A 243 13.75 -13.50 31.18
CA GLN A 243 14.30 -12.84 30.00
C GLN A 243 13.73 -11.43 29.93
N THR A 244 14.62 -10.44 29.77
CA THR A 244 14.17 -9.09 29.39
C THR A 244 13.46 -9.19 28.04
N PRO A 245 12.37 -8.43 27.83
CA PRO A 245 11.86 -8.19 26.48
C PRO A 245 13.03 -7.77 25.60
N ASP A 246 13.13 -8.38 24.42
CA ASP A 246 14.18 -8.16 23.41
C ASP A 246 14.71 -6.70 23.47
N PRO A 247 16.02 -6.50 23.75
CA PRO A 247 16.61 -5.25 24.29
C PRO A 247 16.54 -4.01 23.38
N GLY A 248 15.78 -4.07 22.29
CA GLY A 248 15.51 -2.95 21.39
C GLY A 248 14.21 -2.18 21.66
N THR A 249 13.73 -2.01 22.89
CA THR A 249 12.41 -1.39 23.15
C THR A 249 12.42 0.14 23.06
N GLY A 250 12.98 0.70 21.98
CA GLY A 250 12.81 2.09 21.60
C GLY A 250 11.46 2.39 20.95
N ASN A 251 10.68 1.35 20.60
CA ASN A 251 9.25 1.54 20.36
C ASN A 251 8.55 1.50 21.71
N ALA A 252 7.57 2.39 21.94
CA ALA A 252 6.66 2.28 23.06
C ALA A 252 6.25 0.81 23.23
N ASN A 253 6.75 0.16 24.29
CA ASN A 253 6.26 -1.14 24.71
C ASN A 253 4.80 -0.88 25.07
N ASP A 254 3.89 -1.12 24.12
CA ASP A 254 2.47 -1.05 24.41
C ASP A 254 2.23 -2.08 25.51
N ALA A 255 2.08 -1.57 26.73
CA ALA A 255 2.05 -2.38 27.93
C ALA A 255 0.87 -3.35 27.87
N TYR A 256 -0.21 -2.95 27.18
CA TYR A 256 -1.35 -3.81 26.92
C TYR A 256 -0.97 -4.96 25.97
N ALA A 257 -0.37 -4.67 24.83
CA ALA A 257 0.03 -5.69 23.87
C ALA A 257 1.04 -6.67 24.48
N GLN A 258 2.02 -6.16 25.24
CA GLN A 258 2.97 -6.99 25.99
C GLN A 258 2.28 -7.87 27.03
N ASP A 259 1.34 -7.30 27.80
CA ASP A 259 0.53 -8.05 28.78
C ASP A 259 -0.26 -9.19 28.14
N ARG A 260 -0.82 -8.97 26.95
CA ARG A 260 -1.54 -10.01 26.19
C ARG A 260 -0.60 -11.06 25.60
N LEU A 261 0.52 -10.63 25.02
CA LEU A 261 1.47 -11.53 24.36
C LEU A 261 2.23 -12.44 25.33
N LYS A 262 2.28 -12.10 26.63
CA LYS A 262 2.87 -12.94 27.68
C LYS A 262 2.18 -14.29 27.87
N GLN A 263 0.93 -14.42 27.43
CA GLN A 263 0.08 -15.61 27.58
C GLN A 263 -0.45 -16.13 26.25
N SER A 264 0.20 -15.72 25.16
CA SER A 264 -0.25 -15.98 23.80
C SER A 264 0.82 -16.64 22.93
N ILE A 265 0.36 -17.38 21.94
CA ILE A 265 1.13 -17.88 20.81
C ILE A 265 0.62 -17.15 19.57
N ALA A 266 1.43 -16.28 18.99
CA ALA A 266 1.15 -15.57 17.76
C ALA A 266 1.89 -16.24 16.58
N LEU A 267 1.16 -16.53 15.51
CA LEU A 267 1.65 -17.11 14.28
C LEU A 267 1.17 -16.27 13.09
N LEU A 268 2.04 -16.02 12.12
CA LEU A 268 1.73 -15.24 10.94
C LEU A 268 1.95 -16.08 9.69
N ALA A 269 0.98 -16.11 8.78
CA ALA A 269 1.11 -16.87 7.53
C ALA A 269 2.36 -16.44 6.74
N GLY A 270 3.09 -17.40 6.17
CA GLY A 270 4.31 -17.15 5.40
C GLY A 270 5.58 -16.96 6.23
N PHE A 271 5.50 -16.91 7.56
CA PHE A 271 6.67 -16.70 8.44
C PHE A 271 7.11 -17.98 9.15
N PRO A 272 8.43 -18.24 9.24
CA PRO A 272 8.97 -19.46 9.84
C PRO A 272 9.13 -19.37 11.37
N ASN A 273 8.82 -18.21 11.95
CA ASN A 273 8.91 -17.94 13.37
C ASN A 273 7.52 -17.63 13.93
N ALA A 274 7.28 -18.02 15.17
CA ALA A 274 6.16 -17.57 15.99
C ALA A 274 6.66 -16.68 17.13
N TYR A 275 5.75 -15.94 17.74
CA TYR A 275 6.00 -15.25 19.00
C TYR A 275 5.15 -15.88 20.09
N ALA A 276 5.79 -16.67 20.95
CA ALA A 276 5.15 -17.45 22.00
C ALA A 276 5.67 -17.01 23.36
N TYR A 277 4.79 -16.52 24.23
CA TYR A 277 5.10 -16.12 25.61
C TYR A 277 6.29 -15.15 25.70
N LEU A 278 6.18 -14.03 24.96
CA LEU A 278 7.21 -13.00 24.79
C LEU A 278 8.52 -13.41 24.11
N GLN A 279 8.60 -14.64 23.57
CA GLN A 279 9.79 -15.13 22.88
C GLN A 279 9.51 -15.41 21.41
N ARG A 280 10.41 -14.96 20.54
CA ARG A 280 10.42 -15.37 19.15
C ARG A 280 11.04 -16.77 19.05
N LYS A 281 10.28 -17.72 18.50
CA LYS A 281 10.70 -19.13 18.38
C LYS A 281 10.55 -19.61 16.94
N PRO A 282 11.51 -20.36 16.39
CA PRO A 282 11.32 -21.03 15.11
C PRO A 282 10.21 -22.07 15.23
N LEU A 283 9.35 -22.16 14.22
CA LEU A 283 8.27 -23.15 14.17
C LEU A 283 8.81 -24.58 14.07
N ASN A 284 9.96 -24.73 13.42
CA ASN A 284 10.75 -25.93 13.40
C ASN A 284 12.24 -25.55 13.27
N ALA A 285 13.04 -25.83 14.29
CA ALA A 285 14.46 -25.50 14.29
C ALA A 285 15.29 -26.29 13.25
N ALA A 286 14.82 -27.47 12.85
CA ALA A 286 15.49 -28.31 11.85
C ALA A 286 15.03 -27.99 10.41
N ASP A 287 13.86 -27.38 10.24
CA ASP A 287 13.31 -27.05 8.92
C ASP A 287 12.69 -25.63 8.91
N PRO A 288 13.45 -24.60 8.50
CA PRO A 288 12.97 -23.22 8.43
C PRO A 288 11.99 -22.98 7.28
N THR A 289 11.65 -24.00 6.47
CA THR A 289 10.62 -23.87 5.42
C THR A 289 9.20 -24.03 5.97
N VAL A 290 9.05 -24.57 7.18
CA VAL A 290 7.75 -24.71 7.87
C VAL A 290 7.19 -23.34 8.23
N LYS A 291 6.04 -23.01 7.65
CA LYS A 291 5.37 -21.70 7.78
C LYS A 291 3.85 -21.91 7.85
N PRO A 292 3.08 -21.14 8.64
CA PRO A 292 1.63 -21.17 8.59
C PRO A 292 1.16 -20.75 7.20
N GLN A 293 0.01 -21.26 6.75
CA GLN A 293 -0.47 -21.06 5.38
C GLN A 293 -1.87 -20.49 5.37
N ALA A 294 -2.11 -19.45 4.56
CA ALA A 294 -3.44 -18.96 4.29
C ALA A 294 -4.14 -19.84 3.24
N GLU A 295 -5.33 -20.35 3.55
CA GLU A 295 -6.16 -21.16 2.65
C GLU A 295 -7.62 -20.71 2.78
N ASN A 296 -8.22 -20.17 1.71
CA ASN A 296 -9.64 -19.77 1.65
C ASN A 296 -10.11 -18.88 2.82
N GLY A 297 -9.30 -17.89 3.21
CA GLY A 297 -9.62 -16.99 4.33
C GLY A 297 -9.44 -17.61 5.73
N LYS A 298 -8.81 -18.78 5.81
CA LYS A 298 -8.36 -19.42 7.05
C LYS A 298 -6.84 -19.48 7.09
N VAL A 299 -6.27 -19.64 8.28
CA VAL A 299 -4.84 -19.85 8.46
C VAL A 299 -4.62 -21.22 9.09
N LEU A 300 -3.89 -22.06 8.38
CA LEU A 300 -3.43 -23.35 8.85
C LEU A 300 -2.11 -23.18 9.62
N VAL A 301 -2.04 -23.73 10.82
CA VAL A 301 -0.88 -23.63 11.72
C VAL A 301 -0.23 -25.00 11.96
N PRO A 302 1.09 -25.07 12.17
CA PRO A 302 1.80 -26.32 12.44
C PRO A 302 1.37 -26.90 13.80
N LEU A 303 0.68 -28.05 13.76
CA LEU A 303 0.01 -28.61 14.95
C LEU A 303 0.99 -29.00 16.05
N GLN A 304 2.13 -29.61 15.69
CA GLN A 304 3.13 -30.05 16.67
C GLN A 304 3.66 -28.87 17.48
N PHE A 305 4.08 -27.79 16.81
CA PHE A 305 4.62 -26.60 17.47
C PHE A 305 3.63 -26.02 18.49
N VAL A 306 2.37 -25.83 18.09
CA VAL A 306 1.36 -25.26 18.98
C VAL A 306 1.03 -26.21 20.13
N ALA A 307 0.94 -27.52 19.87
CA ALA A 307 0.74 -28.52 20.91
C ALA A 307 1.87 -28.50 21.96
N GLU A 308 3.14 -28.40 21.53
CA GLU A 308 4.29 -28.27 22.41
C GLU A 308 4.25 -26.99 23.24
N GLN A 309 3.92 -25.83 22.63
CA GLN A 309 3.79 -24.57 23.37
C GLN A 309 2.62 -24.58 24.37
N LEU A 310 1.61 -25.40 24.14
CA LEU A 310 0.49 -25.61 25.05
C LEU A 310 0.71 -26.81 25.99
N ASP A 311 1.86 -27.47 25.98
CA ASP A 311 2.14 -28.67 26.77
C ASP A 311 1.07 -29.77 26.59
N ILE A 312 0.67 -30.02 25.34
CA ILE A 312 -0.27 -31.06 24.95
C ILE A 312 0.53 -32.23 24.34
N PRO A 313 0.39 -33.46 24.86
CA PRO A 313 1.08 -34.61 24.28
C PRO A 313 0.70 -34.80 22.81
N TYR A 314 1.70 -34.80 21.93
CA TYR A 314 1.54 -34.95 20.49
C TYR A 314 2.15 -36.27 20.01
N SER A 315 1.43 -37.03 19.19
CA SER A 315 1.94 -38.25 18.57
C SER A 315 1.46 -38.37 17.13
N TRP A 316 2.40 -38.51 16.20
CA TRP A 316 2.14 -38.68 14.77
C TRP A 316 2.26 -40.15 14.36
N ASN A 317 1.23 -40.68 13.70
CA ASN A 317 1.22 -42.02 13.10
C ASN A 317 1.21 -41.90 11.57
N ALA A 318 2.40 -41.98 10.96
CA ALA A 318 2.58 -41.86 9.52
C ALA A 318 1.83 -42.95 8.72
N THR A 319 1.74 -44.18 9.23
CA THR A 319 1.08 -45.30 8.54
C THR A 319 -0.43 -45.10 8.46
N ALA A 320 -1.03 -44.59 9.54
CA ALA A 320 -2.47 -44.34 9.60
C ALA A 320 -2.86 -42.95 9.05
N GLY A 321 -1.89 -42.05 8.86
CA GLY A 321 -2.16 -40.65 8.51
C GLY A 321 -2.91 -39.90 9.62
N THR A 322 -2.65 -40.25 10.88
CA THR A 322 -3.36 -39.70 12.04
C THR A 322 -2.44 -39.07 13.08
N VAL A 323 -2.91 -38.00 13.71
CA VAL A 323 -2.30 -37.40 14.90
C VAL A 323 -3.17 -37.71 16.11
N ALA A 324 -2.55 -38.15 17.21
CA ALA A 324 -3.17 -38.20 18.52
C ALA A 324 -2.70 -37.02 19.37
N LEU A 325 -3.65 -36.27 19.93
CA LEU A 325 -3.41 -35.27 20.98
C LEU A 325 -3.87 -35.88 22.32
N GLY A 326 -2.94 -36.06 23.25
CA GLY A 326 -3.18 -36.75 24.52
C GLY A 326 -4.06 -35.96 25.50
N PRO A 327 -4.67 -36.65 26.49
CA PRO A 327 -5.45 -35.97 27.52
C PRO A 327 -4.55 -35.04 28.35
N LYS A 328 -5.09 -33.88 28.73
CA LYS A 328 -4.41 -32.88 29.56
C LYS A 328 -5.37 -32.41 30.65
N THR A 329 -5.03 -32.67 31.91
CA THR A 329 -5.85 -32.26 33.07
C THR A 329 -6.08 -30.74 33.04
N GLY A 330 -7.34 -30.31 33.07
CA GLY A 330 -7.72 -28.89 33.00
C GLY A 330 -7.79 -28.27 31.60
N THR A 331 -7.49 -29.04 30.53
CA THR A 331 -7.56 -28.54 29.13
C THR A 331 -8.29 -29.51 28.20
N LEU A 332 -7.93 -30.80 28.22
CA LEU A 332 -8.47 -31.85 27.36
C LEU A 332 -8.87 -33.09 28.19
N GLY A 333 -10.18 -33.32 28.36
CA GLY A 333 -10.70 -34.41 29.19
C GLY A 333 -10.49 -35.84 28.64
N SER A 334 -10.22 -35.98 27.33
CA SER A 334 -9.90 -37.26 26.67
C SER A 334 -9.10 -37.01 25.39
N ALA A 335 -8.31 -37.98 24.93
CA ALA A 335 -7.48 -37.83 23.74
C ALA A 335 -8.31 -37.51 22.47
N LEU A 336 -7.76 -36.66 21.60
CA LEU A 336 -8.31 -36.37 20.27
C LEU A 336 -7.47 -37.09 19.20
N THR A 337 -8.14 -37.51 18.13
CA THR A 337 -7.53 -38.09 16.92
C THR A 337 -7.93 -37.27 15.71
N LEU A 338 -6.93 -36.75 15.00
CA LEU A 338 -7.06 -35.99 13.77
C LEU A 338 -6.57 -36.83 12.60
N THR A 339 -7.28 -36.80 11.47
CA THR A 339 -6.94 -37.57 10.27
C THR A 339 -6.64 -36.64 9.11
N VAL A 340 -5.49 -36.83 8.44
CA VAL A 340 -5.10 -36.05 7.26
C VAL A 340 -6.18 -36.17 6.17
N GLY A 341 -6.58 -35.03 5.58
CA GLY A 341 -7.65 -34.93 4.59
C GLY A 341 -9.06 -34.81 5.17
N SER A 342 -9.23 -34.92 6.49
CA SER A 342 -10.53 -34.81 7.17
C SER A 342 -10.65 -33.50 7.95
N SER A 343 -11.84 -32.89 7.95
CA SER A 343 -12.20 -31.82 8.90
C SER A 343 -12.79 -32.37 10.20
N ASN A 344 -13.17 -33.65 10.23
CA ASN A 344 -13.73 -34.27 11.42
C ASN A 344 -12.62 -34.68 12.38
N VAL A 345 -12.74 -34.26 13.64
CA VAL A 345 -11.89 -34.69 14.75
C VAL A 345 -12.66 -35.70 15.59
N THR A 346 -12.01 -36.82 15.91
CA THR A 346 -12.62 -37.93 16.67
C THR A 346 -11.98 -38.06 18.04
N GLY A 347 -12.69 -38.65 19.02
CA GLY A 347 -12.31 -38.53 20.44
C GLY A 347 -12.91 -37.28 21.08
N GLY A 348 -12.87 -37.15 22.41
CA GLY A 348 -13.60 -36.08 23.11
C GLY A 348 -15.03 -36.45 23.51
N SER A 349 -15.71 -35.53 24.21
CA SER A 349 -17.11 -35.68 24.64
C SER A 349 -18.14 -35.18 23.62
N SER A 350 -17.71 -34.53 22.52
CA SER A 350 -18.60 -33.96 21.48
C SER A 350 -17.95 -33.99 20.09
N PRO A 351 -18.74 -34.09 19.00
CA PRO A 351 -18.21 -34.03 17.64
C PRO A 351 -17.62 -32.65 17.32
N ILE A 352 -16.42 -32.61 16.72
CA ILE A 352 -15.73 -31.37 16.33
C ILE A 352 -15.47 -31.41 14.82
N VAL A 353 -15.90 -30.35 14.11
CA VAL A 353 -15.67 -30.14 12.69
C VAL A 353 -14.85 -28.87 12.50
N LEU A 354 -13.68 -29.01 11.90
CA LEU A 354 -12.75 -27.92 11.60
C LEU A 354 -13.17 -27.13 10.36
N ASP A 355 -12.83 -25.85 10.34
CA ASP A 355 -13.11 -24.95 9.22
C ASP A 355 -12.34 -25.33 7.95
N ALA A 356 -11.19 -26.02 8.08
CA ALA A 356 -10.45 -26.61 6.98
C ALA A 356 -9.91 -28.00 7.36
N PRO A 357 -9.73 -28.91 6.38
CA PRO A 357 -9.29 -30.26 6.67
C PRO A 357 -7.82 -30.29 7.06
N VAL A 358 -7.43 -31.24 7.90
CA VAL A 358 -6.04 -31.45 8.31
C VAL A 358 -5.15 -31.69 7.07
N ARG A 359 -4.03 -30.97 6.98
CA ARG A 359 -3.08 -31.10 5.86
C ARG A 359 -1.78 -31.73 6.33
N LEU A 360 -1.15 -32.50 5.46
CA LEU A 360 0.25 -32.88 5.58
C LEU A 360 1.00 -32.18 4.45
N ILE A 361 1.90 -31.25 4.79
CA ILE A 361 2.69 -30.49 3.82
C ILE A 361 4.16 -30.77 4.15
N GLY A 362 4.86 -31.39 3.20
CA GLY A 362 6.16 -31.99 3.49
C GLY A 362 6.02 -33.05 4.58
N THR A 363 6.70 -32.84 5.70
CA THR A 363 6.65 -33.72 6.90
C THR A 363 5.83 -33.14 8.05
N THR A 364 5.23 -31.95 7.89
CA THR A 364 4.55 -31.24 8.97
C THR A 364 3.04 -31.32 8.82
N VAL A 365 2.36 -31.64 9.93
CA VAL A 365 0.89 -31.64 10.00
C VAL A 365 0.39 -30.24 10.33
N PHE A 366 -0.52 -29.74 9.50
CA PHE A 366 -1.16 -28.45 9.65
C PHE A 366 -2.66 -28.60 9.96
N VAL A 367 -3.16 -27.72 10.82
CA VAL A 367 -4.56 -27.66 11.22
C VAL A 367 -5.09 -26.24 11.16
N SER A 368 -6.39 -26.10 10.94
CA SER A 368 -7.05 -24.79 11.08
C SER A 368 -7.06 -24.35 12.55
N SER A 369 -6.87 -23.05 12.77
CA SER A 369 -6.71 -22.46 14.12
C SER A 369 -7.96 -22.61 15.00
N ASP A 370 -9.13 -22.84 14.42
CA ASP A 370 -10.37 -23.11 15.16
C ASP A 370 -10.35 -24.42 15.96
N LEU A 371 -9.39 -25.32 15.71
CA LEU A 371 -9.13 -26.48 16.59
C LEU A 371 -8.91 -26.03 18.04
N PHE A 372 -8.12 -24.97 18.25
CA PHE A 372 -7.71 -24.56 19.59
C PHE A 372 -8.88 -23.95 20.38
N SER A 373 -9.80 -23.27 19.71
CA SER A 373 -11.03 -22.79 20.34
C SER A 373 -12.09 -23.87 20.50
N LYS A 374 -12.35 -24.68 19.46
CA LYS A 374 -13.43 -25.70 19.48
C LYS A 374 -13.10 -26.91 20.35
N ALA A 375 -11.81 -27.27 20.46
CA ALA A 375 -11.39 -28.53 21.08
C ALA A 375 -10.58 -28.33 22.37
N LEU A 376 -9.84 -27.23 22.50
CA LEU A 376 -8.85 -27.02 23.58
C LEU A 376 -9.22 -25.88 24.53
N GLY A 377 -10.39 -25.26 24.34
CA GLY A 377 -10.90 -24.17 25.18
C GLY A 377 -10.04 -22.90 25.16
N GLN A 378 -9.13 -22.76 24.18
CA GLN A 378 -8.29 -21.58 24.04
C GLN A 378 -9.06 -20.44 23.38
N HIS A 379 -8.61 -19.21 23.62
CA HIS A 379 -9.14 -18.06 22.90
C HIS A 379 -8.33 -17.86 21.62
N VAL A 380 -9.00 -17.90 20.47
CA VAL A 380 -8.36 -17.74 19.15
C VAL A 380 -8.84 -16.46 18.51
N LEU A 381 -7.90 -15.56 18.23
CA LEU A 381 -8.11 -14.38 17.40
C LEU A 381 -7.49 -14.66 16.03
N LEU A 382 -8.29 -14.52 14.98
CA LEU A 382 -7.83 -14.48 13.60
C LEU A 382 -8.04 -13.06 13.09
N HIS A 383 -6.97 -12.39 12.70
CA HIS A 383 -7.01 -11.06 12.10
C HIS A 383 -6.11 -11.06 10.87
N ASP A 384 -6.72 -10.98 9.68
CA ASP A 384 -6.07 -11.23 8.40
C ASP A 384 -5.30 -12.57 8.40
N GLU A 385 -3.98 -12.51 8.26
CA GLU A 385 -3.07 -13.66 8.18
C GLU A 385 -2.44 -14.00 9.55
N LEU A 386 -2.76 -13.24 10.61
CA LEU A 386 -2.28 -13.45 11.97
C LEU A 386 -3.25 -14.32 12.78
N VAL A 387 -2.73 -15.38 13.38
CA VAL A 387 -3.41 -16.21 14.37
C VAL A 387 -2.80 -15.95 15.73
N LEU A 388 -3.62 -15.59 16.71
CA LEU A 388 -3.23 -15.47 18.10
C LEU A 388 -4.04 -16.45 18.96
N ILE A 389 -3.35 -17.36 19.62
CA ILE A 389 -3.91 -18.37 20.51
C ILE A 389 -3.54 -17.98 21.93
N SER A 390 -4.53 -17.58 22.72
CA SER A 390 -4.35 -17.05 24.08
C SER A 390 -4.91 -18.01 25.13
N THR A 391 -4.12 -18.19 26.19
CA THR A 391 -4.55 -18.83 27.44
C THR A 391 -5.24 -17.86 28.39
N ALA A 392 -5.17 -16.56 28.13
CA ALA A 392 -5.79 -15.49 28.91
C ALA A 392 -7.11 -14.99 28.29
N ASN A 393 -8.02 -14.52 29.14
CA ASN A 393 -9.36 -14.04 28.78
C ASN A 393 -9.60 -12.61 29.34
N PRO A 394 -10.30 -11.69 28.64
CA PRO A 394 -10.77 -11.77 27.25
C PRO A 394 -9.78 -11.27 26.20
N LEU A 395 -10.01 -11.71 24.96
CA LEU A 395 -9.38 -11.13 23.76
C LEU A 395 -9.79 -9.65 23.63
N PRO A 396 -8.93 -8.80 23.01
CA PRO A 396 -9.15 -7.37 22.85
C PRO A 396 -10.49 -7.03 22.16
N ASP A 397 -11.02 -5.86 22.49
CA ASP A 397 -12.01 -5.19 21.63
C ASP A 397 -11.35 -4.58 20.38
N GLU A 398 -12.15 -4.00 19.49
CA GLU A 398 -11.67 -3.44 18.22
C GLU A 398 -10.64 -2.31 18.40
N SER A 399 -10.73 -1.54 19.49
CA SER A 399 -9.80 -0.43 19.77
C SER A 399 -8.42 -0.90 20.22
N GLU A 400 -8.33 -2.08 20.82
CA GLU A 400 -7.09 -2.69 21.30
C GLU A 400 -6.47 -3.69 20.29
N LEU A 401 -7.26 -4.14 19.32
CA LEU A 401 -6.89 -5.15 18.32
C LEU A 401 -5.71 -4.71 17.45
N LEU A 402 -5.72 -3.45 16.97
CA LEU A 402 -4.65 -2.92 16.11
C LEU A 402 -3.29 -2.91 16.85
N LYS A 403 -3.29 -2.51 18.12
CA LYS A 403 -2.08 -2.46 18.96
C LYS A 403 -1.50 -3.86 19.17
N LEU A 404 -2.35 -4.83 19.50
CA LEU A 404 -1.95 -6.21 19.72
C LEU A 404 -1.40 -6.86 18.44
N THR A 405 -2.12 -6.72 17.33
CA THR A 405 -1.74 -7.31 16.03
C THR A 405 -0.45 -6.69 15.50
N LYS A 406 -0.30 -5.36 15.59
CA LYS A 406 0.94 -4.65 15.23
C LYS A 406 2.14 -5.19 16.02
N GLU A 407 2.03 -5.27 17.34
CA GLU A 407 3.13 -5.74 18.18
C GLU A 407 3.46 -7.21 17.93
N ALA A 408 2.45 -8.07 17.76
CA ALA A 408 2.66 -9.47 17.41
C ALA A 408 3.43 -9.61 16.08
N ILE A 409 3.01 -8.90 15.03
CA ILE A 409 3.65 -8.93 13.72
C ILE A 409 5.09 -8.43 13.83
N ARG A 410 5.35 -7.29 14.49
CA ARG A 410 6.71 -6.77 14.65
C ARG A 410 7.67 -7.80 15.24
N ARG A 411 7.23 -8.53 16.28
CA ARG A 411 8.05 -9.53 16.98
C ARG A 411 8.24 -10.82 16.20
N ILE A 412 7.39 -11.10 15.22
CA ILE A 412 7.52 -12.24 14.31
C ILE A 412 8.44 -11.88 13.14
N VAL A 413 8.21 -10.72 12.52
CA VAL A 413 8.76 -10.33 11.22
C VAL A 413 10.20 -9.83 11.32
N TYR A 414 10.47 -8.84 12.18
CA TYR A 414 11.73 -8.09 12.13
C TYR A 414 12.85 -8.73 12.94
N ASP A 415 14.02 -8.83 12.33
CA ASP A 415 15.28 -9.08 13.04
C ASP A 415 15.86 -7.73 13.45
N ARG A 416 16.41 -7.62 14.66
CA ARG A 416 16.87 -6.33 15.22
C ARG A 416 18.36 -6.37 15.51
N PRO A 417 19.21 -6.31 14.48
CA PRO A 417 20.66 -6.42 14.66
C PRO A 417 21.20 -5.20 15.43
N THR A 418 22.24 -5.44 16.20
CA THR A 418 23.06 -4.40 16.81
C THR A 418 23.87 -3.65 15.75
N ALA A 419 24.32 -2.44 16.10
CA ALA A 419 25.22 -1.64 15.25
C ALA A 419 26.48 -2.42 14.83
N ALA A 420 27.02 -3.25 15.73
CA ALA A 420 28.19 -4.07 15.47
C ALA A 420 27.91 -5.19 14.46
N GLU A 421 26.76 -5.86 14.58
CA GLU A 421 26.33 -6.91 13.64
C GLU A 421 26.10 -6.35 12.23
N LEU A 422 25.49 -5.17 12.12
CA LEU A 422 25.29 -4.48 10.84
C LEU A 422 26.62 -4.19 10.13
N VAL A 423 27.62 -3.69 10.87
CA VAL A 423 28.96 -3.42 10.34
C VAL A 423 29.69 -4.72 9.99
N ALA A 424 29.50 -5.78 10.79
CA ALA A 424 30.07 -7.09 10.52
C ALA A 424 29.51 -7.70 9.22
N ASP A 425 28.19 -7.69 9.04
CA ASP A 425 27.52 -8.16 7.82
C ASP A 425 28.00 -7.34 6.59
N LEU A 426 28.14 -6.00 6.72
CA LEU A 426 28.69 -5.14 5.66
C LEU A 426 30.10 -5.56 5.23
N LYS A 427 31.00 -5.78 6.19
CA LYS A 427 32.39 -6.20 5.92
C LYS A 427 32.46 -7.61 5.35
N GLN A 428 31.63 -8.52 5.85
CA GLN A 428 31.57 -9.90 5.38
C GLN A 428 31.12 -9.97 3.93
N HIS A 429 30.09 -9.20 3.55
CA HIS A 429 29.55 -9.22 2.19
C HIS A 429 30.40 -8.43 1.18
N ASN A 430 31.23 -7.51 1.66
CA ASN A 430 32.09 -6.66 0.82
C ASN A 430 33.57 -6.74 1.26
N PRO A 431 34.21 -7.91 1.09
CA PRO A 431 35.61 -8.08 1.48
C PRO A 431 36.51 -7.09 0.73
N ASN A 432 37.59 -6.65 1.38
CA ASN A 432 38.53 -5.67 0.84
C ASN A 432 37.91 -4.31 0.47
N GLN A 433 36.79 -3.93 1.10
CA GLN A 433 36.12 -2.65 0.85
C GLN A 433 35.65 -2.54 -0.60
N GLN A 434 35.08 -3.62 -1.14
CA GLN A 434 34.61 -3.67 -2.52
C GLN A 434 33.50 -2.65 -2.78
N HIS A 435 33.64 -1.94 -3.91
CA HIS A 435 32.65 -1.02 -4.49
C HIS A 435 32.52 -1.31 -6.00
N PRO A 436 31.36 -1.05 -6.64
CA PRO A 436 30.11 -0.66 -6.00
C PRO A 436 29.47 -1.79 -5.21
N ARG A 437 28.67 -1.41 -4.21
CA ARG A 437 27.86 -2.31 -3.37
C ARG A 437 26.42 -1.84 -3.17
N LEU A 438 26.07 -0.62 -3.60
CA LEU A 438 24.68 -0.13 -3.58
C LEU A 438 23.95 -0.56 -4.86
N PHE A 439 22.94 -1.42 -4.70
CA PHE A 439 22.05 -2.00 -5.73
C PHE A 439 22.73 -2.90 -6.77
N MET A 440 24.04 -2.77 -6.96
CA MET A 440 24.83 -3.50 -7.95
C MET A 440 26.19 -3.88 -7.40
N THR A 441 26.74 -4.97 -7.93
CA THR A 441 28.12 -5.41 -7.75
C THR A 441 28.89 -5.23 -9.07
N PRO A 442 30.24 -5.33 -9.08
CA PRO A 442 31.02 -5.34 -10.32
C PRO A 442 30.55 -6.38 -11.35
N ASP A 443 30.12 -7.56 -10.89
CA ASP A 443 29.61 -8.63 -11.74
C ASP A 443 28.28 -8.23 -12.41
N ARG A 444 27.42 -7.49 -11.70
CA ARG A 444 26.15 -7.00 -12.27
C ARG A 444 26.40 -5.99 -13.38
N ILE A 445 27.42 -5.13 -13.29
CA ILE A 445 27.78 -4.19 -14.36
C ILE A 445 28.14 -4.97 -15.62
N THR A 446 29.04 -5.96 -15.50
CA THR A 446 29.48 -6.80 -16.63
C THR A 446 28.31 -7.56 -17.25
N SER A 447 27.46 -8.15 -16.41
CA SER A 447 26.24 -8.83 -16.86
C SER A 447 25.29 -7.89 -17.62
N LEU A 448 25.05 -6.69 -17.09
CA LEU A 448 24.17 -5.70 -17.71
C LEU A 448 24.71 -5.20 -19.05
N GLN A 449 26.02 -4.95 -19.17
CA GLN A 449 26.66 -4.60 -20.44
C GLN A 449 26.44 -5.68 -21.52
N ASN A 450 26.55 -6.95 -21.15
CA ASN A 450 26.27 -8.06 -22.07
C ASN A 450 24.78 -8.13 -22.43
N GLN A 451 23.88 -7.99 -21.45
CA GLN A 451 22.44 -8.03 -21.69
C GLN A 451 21.95 -6.89 -22.60
N ILE A 452 22.53 -5.69 -22.48
CA ILE A 452 22.24 -4.53 -23.35
C ILE A 452 22.52 -4.84 -24.83
N GLN A 453 23.47 -5.73 -25.13
CA GLN A 453 23.79 -6.12 -26.52
C GLN A 453 22.77 -7.11 -27.10
N THR A 454 22.08 -7.87 -26.26
CA THR A 454 21.23 -9.00 -26.68
C THR A 454 19.73 -8.76 -26.49
N ASP A 455 19.34 -7.95 -25.50
CA ASP A 455 17.94 -7.67 -25.16
C ASP A 455 17.48 -6.33 -25.75
N ALA A 456 16.35 -6.35 -26.46
CA ALA A 456 15.84 -5.18 -27.19
C ALA A 456 15.37 -4.06 -26.25
N ASN A 457 14.78 -4.40 -25.09
CA ASN A 457 14.33 -3.40 -24.12
C ASN A 457 15.52 -2.71 -23.48
N LEU A 458 16.50 -3.46 -23.00
CA LEU A 458 17.72 -2.93 -22.39
C LEU A 458 18.54 -2.11 -23.39
N SER A 459 18.65 -2.56 -24.64
CA SER A 459 19.33 -1.79 -25.70
C SER A 459 18.67 -0.43 -25.94
N LYS A 460 17.33 -0.41 -26.06
CA LYS A 460 16.57 0.84 -26.18
C LYS A 460 16.75 1.74 -24.96
N TRP A 461 16.60 1.19 -23.76
CA TRP A 461 16.66 1.95 -22.51
C TRP A 461 18.07 2.47 -22.21
N TYR A 462 19.11 1.77 -22.63
CA TYR A 462 20.47 2.28 -22.63
C TYR A 462 20.59 3.53 -23.52
N GLY A 463 20.02 3.48 -24.73
CA GLY A 463 19.96 4.65 -25.61
C GLY A 463 19.16 5.82 -25.03
N ASP A 464 18.04 5.52 -24.35
CA ASP A 464 17.22 6.53 -23.65
C ASP A 464 17.99 7.16 -22.48
N LEU A 465 18.69 6.35 -21.66
CA LEU A 465 19.54 6.81 -20.57
C LEU A 465 20.67 7.70 -21.09
N ARG A 466 21.34 7.29 -22.17
CA ARG A 466 22.44 8.07 -22.78
C ARG A 466 21.97 9.46 -23.20
N LYS A 467 20.83 9.55 -23.88
CA LYS A 467 20.22 10.85 -24.24
C LYS A 467 19.95 11.70 -23.00
N SER A 468 19.40 11.11 -21.94
CA SER A 468 19.13 11.83 -20.70
C SER A 468 20.42 12.30 -20.01
N ALA A 469 21.47 11.47 -19.99
CA ALA A 469 22.77 11.81 -19.43
C ALA A 469 23.48 12.91 -20.24
N ASP A 470 23.39 12.88 -21.57
CA ASP A 470 23.91 13.93 -22.45
C ASP A 470 23.22 15.29 -22.18
N THR A 471 21.91 15.31 -21.90
CA THR A 471 21.23 16.54 -21.46
C THR A 471 21.83 17.07 -20.16
N VAL A 472 22.07 16.22 -19.16
CA VAL A 472 22.64 16.61 -17.86
C VAL A 472 24.04 17.23 -17.99
N LEU A 473 24.84 16.82 -18.99
CA LEU A 473 26.16 17.43 -19.25
C LEU A 473 26.07 18.93 -19.57
N THR A 474 24.95 19.39 -20.13
CA THR A 474 24.73 20.79 -20.49
C THR A 474 23.95 21.58 -19.43
N THR A 475 23.32 20.89 -18.48
CA THR A 475 22.62 21.52 -17.36
C THR A 475 23.62 22.04 -16.33
N PRO A 476 23.50 23.30 -15.88
CA PRO A 476 24.35 23.85 -14.81
C PRO A 476 24.35 22.98 -13.56
N VAL A 477 25.49 22.96 -12.86
CA VAL A 477 25.60 22.33 -11.53
C VAL A 477 24.71 23.08 -10.53
N GLY A 478 24.09 22.35 -9.59
CA GLY A 478 23.17 22.92 -8.62
C GLY A 478 23.70 24.13 -7.85
N THR A 479 22.84 25.13 -7.66
CA THR A 479 23.13 26.35 -6.88
C THR A 479 22.97 26.12 -5.38
N TYR A 480 22.07 25.23 -4.97
CA TYR A 480 21.72 24.90 -3.58
C TYR A 480 21.29 26.12 -2.76
N ASP A 481 20.51 26.98 -3.39
CA ASP A 481 19.81 28.10 -2.80
C ASP A 481 18.43 27.69 -2.23
N LEU A 482 17.84 28.60 -1.45
CA LEU A 482 16.51 28.44 -0.87
C LEU A 482 15.56 29.44 -1.54
N PRO A 483 15.04 29.15 -2.75
CA PRO A 483 14.26 30.12 -3.53
C PRO A 483 12.99 30.61 -2.81
N ASP A 484 12.38 29.76 -1.98
CA ASP A 484 11.21 30.07 -1.15
C ASP A 484 11.56 30.28 0.33
N GLY A 485 12.85 30.35 0.67
CA GLY A 485 13.35 30.47 2.04
C GLY A 485 13.26 29.18 2.88
N ARG A 486 12.78 28.06 2.32
CA ARG A 486 12.61 26.79 3.03
C ARG A 486 13.16 25.57 2.30
N ARG A 487 12.77 25.33 1.04
CA ARG A 487 13.14 24.14 0.25
C ARG A 487 14.35 24.45 -0.62
N MET A 488 15.10 23.41 -0.99
CA MET A 488 16.28 23.51 -1.84
C MET A 488 16.04 22.68 -3.10
N ASP A 489 15.53 23.30 -4.16
CA ASP A 489 15.08 22.57 -5.35
C ASP A 489 16.21 21.75 -5.99
N SER A 490 17.43 22.31 -6.03
CA SER A 490 18.59 21.60 -6.58
C SER A 490 19.01 20.37 -5.75
N ALA A 491 18.54 20.21 -4.50
CA ALA A 491 18.74 18.98 -3.75
C ALA A 491 18.00 17.80 -4.40
N LYS A 492 16.77 18.04 -4.90
CA LYS A 492 15.93 17.03 -5.59
C LYS A 492 16.49 16.66 -6.95
N ASP A 493 17.15 17.60 -7.63
CA ASP A 493 17.75 17.34 -8.95
C ASP A 493 19.10 16.62 -8.86
N ALA A 494 19.86 16.84 -7.79
CA ALA A 494 21.22 16.33 -7.64
C ALA A 494 21.30 14.81 -7.75
N ARG A 495 20.43 14.08 -7.05
CA ARG A 495 20.40 12.61 -7.06
C ARG A 495 20.14 12.05 -8.48
N PRO A 496 19.05 12.41 -9.18
CA PRO A 496 18.84 11.99 -10.56
C PRO A 496 19.99 12.33 -11.52
N PHE A 497 20.65 13.47 -11.36
CA PHE A 497 21.79 13.86 -12.20
C PHE A 497 23.02 12.98 -11.95
N ILE A 498 23.35 12.75 -10.68
CA ILE A 498 24.46 11.87 -10.27
C ILE A 498 24.19 10.43 -10.73
N GLU A 499 23.02 9.87 -10.47
CA GLU A 499 22.69 8.49 -10.84
C GLU A 499 22.79 8.24 -12.35
N LYS A 500 22.20 9.13 -13.17
CA LYS A 500 22.21 8.99 -14.62
C LYS A 500 23.62 9.03 -15.17
N THR A 501 24.42 9.99 -14.72
CA THR A 501 25.78 10.18 -15.24
C THR A 501 26.77 9.14 -14.68
N ALA A 502 26.63 8.73 -13.43
CA ALA A 502 27.44 7.67 -12.84
C ALA A 502 27.16 6.30 -13.48
N LEU A 503 25.90 5.90 -13.66
CA LEU A 503 25.59 4.64 -14.36
C LEU A 503 26.05 4.69 -15.81
N MET A 504 25.86 5.82 -16.48
CA MET A 504 26.29 5.98 -17.88
C MET A 504 27.81 5.80 -18.01
N TYR A 505 28.60 6.36 -17.07
CA TYR A 505 30.03 6.09 -17.01
C TYR A 505 30.33 4.61 -16.79
N LEU A 506 29.70 3.95 -15.83
CA LEU A 506 29.95 2.52 -15.56
C LEU A 506 29.67 1.63 -16.78
N LEU A 507 28.64 1.97 -17.57
CA LEU A 507 28.26 1.20 -18.75
C LEU A 507 29.09 1.54 -20.00
N SER A 508 29.54 2.79 -20.18
CA SER A 508 30.24 3.23 -21.40
C SER A 508 31.75 3.40 -21.27
N GLY A 509 32.26 3.63 -20.06
CA GLY A 509 33.65 4.05 -19.81
C GLY A 509 33.95 5.52 -20.15
N GLU A 510 32.96 6.32 -20.57
CA GLU A 510 33.18 7.72 -20.97
C GLU A 510 33.31 8.65 -19.75
N THR A 511 34.52 9.14 -19.49
CA THR A 511 34.85 9.92 -18.28
C THR A 511 34.10 11.25 -18.15
N LYS A 512 33.57 11.81 -19.24
CA LYS A 512 32.74 13.03 -19.19
C LYS A 512 31.54 12.90 -18.26
N TYR A 513 30.93 11.71 -18.18
CA TYR A 513 29.78 11.49 -17.31
C TYR A 513 30.23 11.36 -15.84
N ALA A 514 31.31 10.63 -15.57
CA ALA A 514 31.87 10.56 -14.22
C ALA A 514 32.26 11.95 -13.70
N GLN A 515 32.92 12.77 -14.53
CA GLN A 515 33.29 14.13 -14.15
C GLN A 515 32.07 14.98 -13.80
N ARG A 516 31.00 14.92 -14.61
CA ARG A 516 29.76 15.67 -14.33
C ARG A 516 29.12 15.28 -12.99
N ALA A 517 29.13 13.99 -12.63
CA ALA A 517 28.66 13.53 -11.32
C ALA A 517 29.55 14.05 -10.19
N VAL A 518 30.87 14.03 -10.38
CA VAL A 518 31.85 14.57 -9.41
C VAL A 518 31.63 16.06 -9.17
N ASP A 519 31.38 16.84 -10.21
CA ASP A 519 31.15 18.28 -10.09
C ASP A 519 29.91 18.58 -9.24
N GLU A 520 28.82 17.81 -9.41
CA GLU A 520 27.62 17.90 -8.57
C GLU A 520 27.93 17.55 -7.10
N MET A 521 28.62 16.43 -6.88
CA MET A 521 28.93 15.97 -5.53
C MET A 521 29.86 16.93 -4.79
N LEU A 522 30.88 17.47 -5.45
CA LEU A 522 31.79 18.44 -4.84
C LEU A 522 31.08 19.77 -4.53
N LYS A 523 30.14 20.18 -5.39
CA LYS A 523 29.32 21.37 -5.12
C LYS A 523 28.41 21.15 -3.91
N ALA A 524 27.70 20.03 -3.83
CA ALA A 524 26.89 19.66 -2.66
C ALA A 524 27.74 19.51 -1.39
N ALA A 525 28.97 18.99 -1.50
CA ALA A 525 29.89 18.90 -0.37
C ALA A 525 30.40 20.28 0.10
N SER A 526 30.39 21.30 -0.76
CA SER A 526 30.93 22.64 -0.44
C SER A 526 29.99 23.51 0.39
N ILE A 527 28.68 23.28 0.35
CA ILE A 527 27.71 24.12 1.08
C ILE A 527 27.75 23.83 2.59
N PRO A 528 27.48 24.79 3.48
CA PRO A 528 27.72 24.63 4.92
C PRO A 528 26.91 23.51 5.59
N ASN A 529 25.67 23.33 5.17
CA ASN A 529 24.74 22.32 5.67
C ASN A 529 23.78 21.89 4.55
N TRP A 530 22.99 20.84 4.77
CA TRP A 530 22.04 20.30 3.80
C TRP A 530 20.58 20.64 4.16
N ASN A 531 20.39 21.73 4.90
CA ASN A 531 19.10 22.28 5.30
C ASN A 531 18.29 21.42 6.29
N GLU A 532 18.98 20.63 7.13
CA GLU A 532 18.38 19.68 8.06
C GLU A 532 17.41 20.29 9.07
N GLN A 533 17.56 21.59 9.37
CA GLN A 533 16.73 22.30 10.34
C GLN A 533 15.37 22.71 9.78
N ASN A 534 15.28 22.95 8.47
CA ASN A 534 14.06 23.46 7.82
C ASN A 534 13.36 22.40 6.96
N GLU A 535 14.13 21.52 6.31
CA GLU A 535 13.63 20.56 5.32
C GLU A 535 14.57 19.35 5.26
N PHE A 536 14.34 18.36 6.14
CA PHE A 536 15.18 17.17 6.22
C PHE A 536 15.12 16.30 4.95
N LEU A 537 14.08 16.44 4.12
CA LEU A 537 14.05 15.79 2.81
C LEU A 537 15.26 16.20 1.96
N ASN A 538 15.68 17.47 1.98
CA ASN A 538 16.88 17.92 1.25
C ASN A 538 18.14 17.18 1.74
N THR A 539 18.29 17.01 3.05
CA THR A 539 19.38 16.25 3.66
C THR A 539 19.37 14.80 3.19
N SER A 540 18.20 14.17 3.15
CA SER A 540 18.07 12.78 2.69
C SER A 540 18.40 12.63 1.20
N GLU A 541 17.84 13.50 0.35
CA GLU A 541 18.06 13.54 -1.09
C GLU A 541 19.55 13.68 -1.44
N LEU A 542 20.22 14.64 -0.81
CA LEU A 542 21.65 14.84 -0.98
C LEU A 542 22.45 13.67 -0.44
N THR A 543 22.10 13.11 0.72
CA THR A 543 22.78 11.93 1.27
C THR A 543 22.70 10.76 0.29
N ALA A 544 21.52 10.48 -0.25
CA ALA A 544 21.29 9.41 -1.23
C ALA A 544 22.10 9.62 -2.52
N GLY A 545 22.02 10.81 -3.12
CA GLY A 545 22.77 11.13 -4.34
C GLY A 545 24.28 11.03 -4.15
N MET A 546 24.80 11.57 -3.05
CA MET A 546 26.21 11.53 -2.68
C MET A 546 26.69 10.09 -2.42
N ALA A 547 25.85 9.28 -1.75
CA ALA A 547 26.14 7.88 -1.47
C ALA A 547 26.29 7.05 -2.75
N ILE A 548 25.34 7.21 -3.67
CA ILE A 548 25.35 6.48 -4.94
C ILE A 548 26.56 6.91 -5.79
N GLY A 549 26.83 8.21 -5.90
CA GLY A 549 27.99 8.69 -6.63
C GLY A 549 29.33 8.26 -6.01
N TYR A 550 29.45 8.29 -4.68
CA TYR A 550 30.63 7.80 -3.96
C TYR A 550 30.87 6.30 -4.21
N ASP A 551 29.82 5.50 -4.12
CA ASP A 551 29.87 4.05 -4.28
C ASP A 551 30.17 3.65 -5.74
N TRP A 552 29.42 4.19 -6.69
CA TRP A 552 29.52 3.82 -8.10
C TRP A 552 30.78 4.36 -8.79
N LEU A 553 31.28 5.53 -8.34
CA LEU A 553 32.48 6.15 -8.90
C LEU A 553 33.72 5.93 -8.03
N TYR A 554 33.67 5.04 -7.03
CA TYR A 554 34.75 4.86 -6.05
C TYR A 554 36.14 4.71 -6.69
N SER A 555 36.24 3.91 -7.76
CA SER A 555 37.48 3.67 -8.51
C SER A 555 37.91 4.84 -9.41
N TYR A 556 36.99 5.71 -9.80
CA TYR A 556 37.29 6.93 -10.58
C TYR A 556 37.74 8.09 -9.68
N LEU A 557 37.14 8.20 -8.49
CA LEU A 557 37.43 9.27 -7.54
C LEU A 557 38.89 9.23 -7.08
N THR A 558 39.50 10.41 -6.93
CA THR A 558 40.77 10.54 -6.21
C THR A 558 40.56 10.33 -4.70
N GLN A 559 41.63 10.01 -3.97
CA GLN A 559 41.52 9.85 -2.51
C GLN A 559 40.99 11.12 -1.83
N GLN A 560 41.45 12.30 -2.26
CA GLN A 560 40.96 13.58 -1.74
C GLN A 560 39.46 13.77 -1.99
N GLN A 561 38.98 13.46 -3.19
CA GLN A 561 37.55 13.56 -3.50
C GLN A 561 36.73 12.56 -2.66
N ARG A 562 37.22 11.31 -2.49
CA ARG A 562 36.59 10.33 -1.59
C ARG A 562 36.50 10.87 -0.16
N ASP A 563 37.57 11.44 0.38
CA ASP A 563 37.57 11.97 1.73
C ASP A 563 36.57 13.13 1.90
N VAL A 564 36.53 14.08 0.95
CA VAL A 564 35.59 15.21 0.98
C VAL A 564 34.13 14.73 0.93
N ILE A 565 33.82 13.82 0.02
CA ILE A 565 32.46 13.29 -0.14
C ILE A 565 32.06 12.45 1.07
N ARG A 566 32.95 11.57 1.57
CA ARG A 566 32.72 10.77 2.79
C ARG A 566 32.42 11.65 3.99
N MET A 567 33.24 12.67 4.23
CA MET A 567 33.03 13.59 5.36
C MET A 567 31.72 14.37 5.24
N ALA A 568 31.34 14.80 4.03
CA ALA A 568 30.05 15.45 3.80
C ALA A 568 28.86 14.51 4.13
N ILE A 569 28.90 13.26 3.66
CA ILE A 569 27.86 12.25 3.99
C ILE A 569 27.79 12.04 5.51
N ARG A 570 28.93 11.89 6.18
CA ARG A 570 28.98 11.70 7.64
C ARG A 570 28.40 12.89 8.40
N ASP A 571 28.97 14.08 8.18
CA ASP A 571 28.73 15.25 9.04
C ASP A 571 27.41 15.96 8.73
N LYS A 572 26.99 15.99 7.45
CA LYS A 572 25.79 16.73 7.00
C LYS A 572 24.58 15.82 6.84
N GLY A 573 24.79 14.52 6.60
CA GLY A 573 23.74 13.51 6.52
C GLY A 573 23.61 12.72 7.83
N LEU A 574 24.52 11.76 8.05
CA LEU A 574 24.34 10.72 9.08
C LEU A 574 24.30 11.28 10.50
N SER A 575 25.21 12.19 10.87
CA SER A 575 25.21 12.81 12.19
C SER A 575 23.93 13.61 12.45
N LYS A 576 23.40 14.29 11.43
CA LYS A 576 22.13 15.03 11.54
C LYS A 576 20.93 14.10 11.69
N ALA A 577 20.97 12.94 11.05
CA ALA A 577 19.97 11.90 11.24
C ALA A 577 20.03 11.30 12.65
N ILE A 578 21.22 11.05 13.20
CA ILE A 578 21.37 10.62 14.60
C ILE A 578 20.76 11.64 15.55
N ASP A 579 21.04 12.94 15.34
CA ASP A 579 20.43 14.01 16.14
C ASP A 579 18.89 13.99 16.00
N ALA A 580 18.36 13.83 14.79
CA ALA A 580 16.91 13.77 14.55
C ALA A 580 16.25 12.57 15.27
N HIS A 581 16.87 11.40 15.21
CA HIS A 581 16.40 10.19 15.91
C HIS A 581 16.49 10.34 17.43
N ASN A 582 17.61 10.83 17.96
CA ASN A 582 17.79 11.00 19.41
C ASN A 582 16.84 12.05 20.00
N ASN A 583 16.42 13.03 19.19
CA ASN A 583 15.48 14.07 19.60
C ASN A 583 14.02 13.75 19.23
N ASN A 584 13.72 12.55 18.71
CA ASN A 584 12.38 12.17 18.23
C ASN A 584 11.77 13.22 17.29
N ALA A 585 12.51 13.60 16.24
CA ALA A 585 12.01 14.49 15.21
C ALA A 585 10.65 14.00 14.70
N TRP A 586 9.77 14.91 14.28
CA TRP A 586 8.36 14.60 13.99
C TRP A 586 8.14 13.51 12.94
N TRP A 587 9.10 13.30 12.02
CA TRP A 587 9.06 12.26 10.98
C TRP A 587 9.64 10.91 11.43
N VAL A 588 10.25 10.84 12.61
CA VAL A 588 10.75 9.60 13.23
C VAL A 588 9.61 8.93 14.00
N SER A 589 9.22 7.74 13.55
CA SER A 589 8.17 6.94 14.16
C SER A 589 8.77 6.00 15.22
N LEU A 590 8.55 6.26 16.51
CA LEU A 590 8.98 5.41 17.64
C LEU A 590 7.86 5.14 18.67
N SER A 591 6.61 5.57 18.42
CA SER A 591 5.46 5.34 19.33
C SER A 591 4.13 5.71 18.68
N ASP A 592 3.03 5.48 19.40
CA ASP A 592 1.58 5.68 19.14
C ASP A 592 1.16 7.06 18.61
N ASN A 593 2.12 7.91 18.26
CA ASN A 593 1.88 9.18 17.58
C ASN A 593 1.49 8.85 16.13
N GLU A 594 0.19 8.80 15.86
CA GLU A 594 -0.47 8.47 14.59
C GLU A 594 -0.06 9.32 13.37
N LYS A 595 1.00 10.13 13.47
CA LYS A 595 1.55 10.93 12.38
C LYS A 595 2.49 10.10 11.53
N ILE A 596 1.90 9.18 10.79
CA ILE A 596 2.59 8.46 9.73
C ILE A 596 2.72 9.41 8.53
N SER A 597 3.92 9.47 7.95
CA SER A 597 4.23 10.39 6.84
C SER A 597 5.27 9.76 5.93
N ASN A 598 5.16 10.01 4.62
CA ASN A 598 6.18 9.62 3.64
C ASN A 598 7.62 10.04 4.04
N TRP A 599 7.76 11.10 4.84
CA TRP A 599 9.06 11.57 5.33
C TRP A 599 9.82 10.49 6.09
N ASN A 600 9.13 9.59 6.79
CA ASN A 600 9.81 8.50 7.47
C ASN A 600 10.58 7.60 6.49
N ALA A 601 9.90 7.15 5.43
CA ALA A 601 10.51 6.34 4.37
C ALA A 601 11.63 7.09 3.66
N VAL A 602 11.37 8.33 3.26
CA VAL A 602 12.32 9.11 2.47
C VAL A 602 13.56 9.47 3.26
N CYS A 603 13.40 10.00 4.48
CA CYS A 603 14.51 10.40 5.32
C CYS A 603 15.36 9.20 5.72
N ASN A 604 14.77 8.13 6.24
CA ASN A 604 15.53 6.94 6.65
C ASN A 604 16.16 6.23 5.44
N GLY A 605 15.45 6.14 4.31
CA GLY A 605 15.94 5.47 3.11
C GLY A 605 17.23 6.10 2.58
N GLY A 606 17.26 7.42 2.39
CA GLY A 606 18.47 8.11 1.89
C GLY A 606 19.64 8.07 2.88
N ILE A 607 19.35 8.13 4.19
CA ILE A 607 20.36 8.03 5.24
C ILE A 607 20.98 6.62 5.30
N ILE A 608 20.19 5.57 5.14
CA ILE A 608 20.70 4.18 5.07
C ILE A 608 21.64 4.02 3.88
N LEU A 609 21.32 4.58 2.70
CA LEU A 609 22.22 4.55 1.54
C LEU A 609 23.58 5.20 1.86
N GLY A 610 23.57 6.36 2.53
CA GLY A 610 24.78 7.03 3.00
C GLY A 610 25.61 6.18 3.95
N ALA A 611 24.97 5.56 4.94
CA ALA A 611 25.63 4.72 5.92
C ALA A 611 26.24 3.46 5.29
N LEU A 612 25.53 2.81 4.37
CA LEU A 612 26.03 1.66 3.62
C LEU A 612 27.19 2.05 2.69
N ALA A 613 27.18 3.26 2.11
CA ALA A 613 28.26 3.72 1.23
C ALA A 613 29.59 3.91 1.99
N ILE A 614 29.57 4.36 3.25
CA ILE A 614 30.80 4.74 3.98
C ILE A 614 31.09 3.89 5.23
N GLY A 615 30.25 2.91 5.53
CA GLY A 615 30.26 2.18 6.81
C GLY A 615 31.51 1.34 7.08
N ASP A 616 32.34 1.05 6.07
CA ASP A 616 33.65 0.41 6.24
C ASP A 616 34.75 1.38 6.72
N LYS A 617 34.48 2.68 6.72
CA LYS A 617 35.37 3.75 7.23
C LYS A 617 34.78 4.50 8.43
N GLU A 618 33.45 4.62 8.51
CA GLU A 618 32.73 5.35 9.56
C GLU A 618 31.82 4.41 10.37
N GLU A 619 32.38 3.30 10.85
CA GLU A 619 31.66 2.15 11.43
C GLU A 619 30.67 2.51 12.54
N ALA A 620 31.09 3.33 13.50
CA ALA A 620 30.27 3.67 14.67
C ALA A 620 29.02 4.46 14.27
N VAL A 621 29.18 5.50 13.44
CA VAL A 621 28.08 6.35 12.97
C VAL A 621 27.16 5.55 12.05
N ALA A 622 27.73 4.76 11.12
CA ALA A 622 26.95 3.98 10.17
C ALA A 622 26.13 2.88 10.86
N GLY A 623 26.73 2.09 11.75
CA GLY A 623 26.02 1.04 12.47
C GLY A 623 24.90 1.58 13.36
N ASP A 624 25.14 2.67 14.10
CA ASP A 624 24.13 3.28 14.98
C ASP A 624 22.95 3.83 14.17
N ILE A 625 23.21 4.59 13.10
CA ILE A 625 22.12 5.20 12.34
C ILE A 625 21.32 4.19 11.52
N ILE A 626 21.94 3.14 10.99
CA ILE A 626 21.19 2.06 10.32
C ILE A 626 20.27 1.39 11.33
N ALA A 627 20.76 1.02 12.51
CA ALA A 627 19.92 0.39 13.54
C ALA A 627 18.72 1.27 13.90
N LYS A 628 18.92 2.57 14.17
CA LYS A 628 17.83 3.52 14.47
C LYS A 628 16.84 3.68 13.31
N SER A 629 17.34 3.78 12.09
CA SER A 629 16.53 3.96 10.88
C SER A 629 15.63 2.75 10.62
N LEU A 630 16.19 1.54 10.71
CA LEU A 630 15.42 0.29 10.58
C LEU A 630 14.30 0.23 11.61
N ARG A 631 14.59 0.57 12.88
CA ARG A 631 13.57 0.59 13.92
C ARG A 631 12.42 1.54 13.64
N SER A 632 12.72 2.72 13.08
CA SER A 632 11.68 3.68 12.74
C SER A 632 10.80 3.24 11.56
N LEU A 633 11.37 2.51 10.60
CA LEU A 633 10.68 2.02 9.41
C LEU A 633 9.75 0.83 9.69
N GLU A 634 9.98 0.04 10.75
CA GLU A 634 9.15 -1.14 11.10
C GLU A 634 7.66 -0.80 11.16
N ASP A 635 7.35 0.33 11.80
CA ASP A 635 5.99 0.83 12.04
C ASP A 635 5.35 1.38 10.78
N PHE A 636 6.13 2.21 10.10
CA PHE A 636 5.70 2.90 8.91
C PHE A 636 5.24 1.90 7.84
N ILE A 637 6.08 0.91 7.52
CA ILE A 637 5.77 -0.05 6.47
C ILE A 637 4.57 -0.92 6.85
N LEU A 638 4.50 -1.35 8.12
CA LEU A 638 3.42 -2.20 8.58
C LEU A 638 2.07 -1.47 8.59
N LEU A 639 2.01 -0.23 9.08
CA LEU A 639 0.75 0.50 9.22
C LEU A 639 0.20 1.02 7.89
N GLU A 640 1.05 1.38 6.93
CA GLU A 640 0.59 1.96 5.67
C GLU A 640 0.16 0.89 4.67
N PHE A 641 0.96 -0.18 4.53
CA PHE A 641 0.74 -1.16 3.46
C PHE A 641 -0.11 -2.35 3.90
N ASN A 642 -0.16 -2.69 5.20
CA ASN A 642 -1.01 -3.81 5.63
C ASN A 642 -2.50 -3.41 5.55
N PRO A 643 -3.41 -4.30 5.12
CA PRO A 643 -3.17 -5.67 4.64
C PRO A 643 -3.09 -5.83 3.12
N ASP A 644 -3.49 -4.83 2.34
CA ASP A 644 -3.74 -4.95 0.88
C ASP A 644 -2.74 -4.19 0.00
N GLY A 645 -1.80 -3.46 0.60
CA GLY A 645 -0.80 -2.66 -0.10
C GLY A 645 -1.29 -1.28 -0.56
N GLY A 646 -2.44 -0.82 -0.06
CA GLY A 646 -2.97 0.53 -0.35
C GLY A 646 -2.08 1.65 0.17
N TRP A 647 -2.27 2.87 -0.32
CA TRP A 647 -1.54 4.06 0.15
C TRP A 647 -2.43 5.29 0.23
N SER A 648 -2.48 5.89 1.42
CA SER A 648 -3.46 6.90 1.80
C SER A 648 -3.20 8.30 1.23
N GLU A 649 -1.94 8.65 0.94
CA GLU A 649 -1.57 9.98 0.43
C GLU A 649 -1.73 10.13 -1.11
N GLY A 650 -2.24 9.10 -1.79
CA GLY A 650 -2.46 9.13 -3.24
C GLY A 650 -1.28 8.62 -4.10
N PRO A 651 -1.49 8.40 -5.40
CA PRO A 651 -0.54 7.68 -6.26
C PRO A 651 0.79 8.41 -6.49
N GLY A 652 0.81 9.76 -6.45
CA GLY A 652 2.04 10.54 -6.53
C GLY A 652 2.97 10.28 -5.36
N TYR A 653 2.46 10.38 -4.13
CA TYR A 653 3.23 10.12 -2.91
C TYR A 653 3.53 8.66 -2.68
N TRP A 654 2.67 7.75 -3.15
CA TRP A 654 2.97 6.32 -3.19
C TRP A 654 4.32 6.09 -3.89
N ARG A 655 4.50 6.70 -5.08
CA ARG A 655 5.73 6.53 -5.85
C ARG A 655 6.95 7.05 -5.10
N TYR A 656 6.85 8.25 -4.52
CA TYR A 656 7.95 8.86 -3.77
C TYR A 656 8.35 7.99 -2.57
N THR A 657 7.38 7.53 -1.79
CA THR A 657 7.61 6.61 -0.67
C THR A 657 8.26 5.29 -1.11
N VAL A 658 7.66 4.62 -2.10
CA VAL A 658 8.10 3.28 -2.53
C VAL A 658 9.49 3.34 -3.16
N GLU A 659 9.89 4.46 -3.78
CA GLU A 659 11.27 4.67 -4.24
C GLU A 659 12.29 4.43 -3.13
N TYR A 660 12.11 5.11 -2.01
CA TYR A 660 13.09 5.11 -0.93
C TYR A 660 13.07 3.79 -0.19
N LEU A 661 11.89 3.19 -0.01
CA LEU A 661 11.76 1.86 0.56
C LEU A 661 12.52 0.82 -0.27
N VAL A 662 12.25 0.78 -1.57
CA VAL A 662 12.84 -0.23 -2.46
C VAL A 662 14.33 0.00 -2.64
N THR A 663 14.78 1.25 -2.77
CA THR A 663 16.21 1.53 -2.87
C THR A 663 16.94 1.10 -1.61
N TYR A 664 16.56 1.54 -0.41
CA TYR A 664 17.30 1.13 0.80
C TYR A 664 17.29 -0.39 0.98
N MET A 665 16.16 -1.07 0.72
CA MET A 665 16.07 -2.54 0.82
C MET A 665 16.97 -3.21 -0.21
N ALA A 666 16.95 -2.75 -1.46
CA ALA A 666 17.81 -3.28 -2.53
C ALA A 666 19.30 -3.07 -2.20
N ALA A 667 19.66 -1.93 -1.61
CA ALA A 667 21.03 -1.66 -1.17
C ALA A 667 21.43 -2.55 0.01
N MET A 668 20.54 -2.79 0.98
CA MET A 668 20.82 -3.72 2.08
C MET A 668 21.00 -5.16 1.59
N GLN A 669 20.21 -5.61 0.62
CA GLN A 669 20.38 -6.92 0.01
C GLN A 669 21.78 -7.08 -0.60
N THR A 670 22.27 -6.09 -1.34
CA THR A 670 23.60 -6.18 -1.98
C THR A 670 24.74 -5.87 -1.02
N ALA A 671 24.55 -5.00 -0.02
CA ALA A 671 25.61 -4.57 0.88
C ALA A 671 25.73 -5.44 2.14
N LEU A 672 24.63 -6.01 2.65
CA LEU A 672 24.59 -6.79 3.89
C LEU A 672 24.22 -8.27 3.64
N GLY A 673 23.66 -8.59 2.47
CA GLY A 673 23.10 -9.91 2.16
C GLY A 673 21.75 -10.18 2.82
N LYS A 674 21.19 -9.21 3.57
CA LYS A 674 19.97 -9.35 4.38
C LYS A 674 19.23 -8.01 4.49
N THR A 675 17.94 -8.09 4.77
CA THR A 675 17.03 -6.94 4.99
C THR A 675 16.36 -6.97 6.36
N TYR A 676 16.70 -7.97 7.20
CA TYR A 676 16.22 -8.10 8.58
C TYR A 676 14.69 -8.05 8.74
N GLY A 677 13.95 -8.64 7.80
CA GLY A 677 12.47 -8.74 7.86
C GLY A 677 11.72 -7.62 7.13
N HIS A 678 12.39 -6.56 6.69
CA HIS A 678 11.75 -5.40 6.05
C HIS A 678 11.12 -5.69 4.70
N THR A 679 11.70 -6.63 3.94
CA THR A 679 11.12 -7.08 2.67
C THR A 679 9.91 -7.97 2.89
N GLU A 680 9.89 -8.70 3.99
CA GLU A 680 8.85 -9.68 4.28
C GLU A 680 7.61 -9.02 4.90
N THR A 681 7.68 -7.74 5.31
CA THR A 681 6.58 -7.04 5.98
C THR A 681 5.24 -7.22 5.25
N PRO A 682 4.18 -7.68 5.96
CA PRO A 682 2.85 -7.83 5.39
C PRO A 682 2.37 -6.59 4.67
N GLY A 683 1.74 -6.79 3.49
CA GLY A 683 1.22 -5.70 2.67
C GLY A 683 2.24 -5.05 1.72
N PHE A 684 3.54 -5.02 2.06
CA PHE A 684 4.56 -4.31 1.27
C PHE A 684 4.56 -4.76 -0.20
N TYR A 685 4.73 -6.06 -0.47
CA TYR A 685 4.71 -6.55 -1.85
C TYR A 685 3.35 -6.46 -2.54
N LYS A 686 2.24 -6.42 -1.78
CA LYS A 686 0.89 -6.24 -2.37
C LYS A 686 0.75 -4.84 -3.00
N THR A 687 1.56 -3.88 -2.57
CA THR A 687 1.57 -2.52 -3.13
C THR A 687 2.00 -2.46 -4.60
N ALA A 688 2.68 -3.49 -5.12
CA ALA A 688 2.95 -3.63 -6.55
C ALA A 688 1.67 -3.62 -7.41
N TYR A 689 0.56 -4.11 -6.85
CA TYR A 689 -0.74 -4.10 -7.51
C TYR A 689 -1.48 -2.79 -7.32
N PHE A 690 -1.33 -2.11 -6.18
CA PHE A 690 -2.00 -0.85 -5.88
C PHE A 690 -1.87 0.16 -7.02
N ILE A 691 -0.64 0.42 -7.46
CA ILE A 691 -0.43 1.42 -8.52
C ILE A 691 -1.14 1.04 -9.82
N ASN A 692 -1.20 -0.24 -10.17
CA ASN A 692 -1.89 -0.69 -11.38
C ASN A 692 -3.41 -0.51 -11.28
N TYR A 693 -4.00 -0.71 -10.10
CA TYR A 693 -5.42 -0.52 -9.86
C TYR A 693 -5.84 0.95 -9.84
N VAL A 694 -4.98 1.85 -9.34
CA VAL A 694 -5.25 3.30 -9.26
C VAL A 694 -5.01 4.02 -10.59
N LEU A 695 -4.14 3.47 -11.45
CA LEU A 695 -3.94 3.99 -12.80
C LEU A 695 -5.11 3.63 -13.72
N SER A 696 -5.67 4.66 -14.33
CA SER A 696 -6.75 4.56 -15.31
C SER A 696 -6.19 4.61 -16.74
N PRO A 697 -6.96 4.22 -17.76
CA PRO A 697 -6.50 4.28 -19.15
C PRO A 697 -6.03 5.68 -19.59
N GLN A 698 -6.64 6.75 -19.05
CA GLN A 698 -6.31 8.13 -19.40
C GLN A 698 -5.36 8.83 -18.39
N GLY A 699 -5.11 8.25 -17.22
CA GLY A 699 -4.30 8.87 -16.17
C GLY A 699 -4.28 8.06 -14.88
N SER A 700 -4.82 8.64 -13.81
CA SER A 700 -4.94 8.00 -12.49
C SER A 700 -6.18 8.53 -11.76
N PHE A 701 -6.72 7.75 -10.82
CA PHE A 701 -7.54 8.33 -9.75
C PHE A 701 -6.62 9.11 -8.81
N ASN A 702 -6.47 10.40 -9.05
CA ASN A 702 -5.52 11.30 -8.39
C ASN A 702 -6.05 11.94 -7.11
N PHE A 703 -6.58 11.13 -6.19
CA PHE A 703 -7.01 11.61 -4.87
C PHE A 703 -5.82 12.10 -4.01
N GLY A 704 -6.12 12.94 -3.03
CA GLY A 704 -5.11 13.65 -2.23
C GLY A 704 -4.27 14.63 -3.05
N ASP A 705 -3.15 15.10 -2.49
CA ASP A 705 -2.21 15.96 -3.22
C ASP A 705 -1.48 15.19 -4.33
N SER A 706 -2.19 14.89 -5.41
CA SER A 706 -1.70 14.14 -6.57
C SER A 706 -2.23 14.72 -7.86
N ASN A 707 -1.37 14.70 -8.89
CA ASN A 707 -1.78 15.01 -10.26
C ASN A 707 -2.28 13.74 -10.97
N SER A 708 -2.98 13.91 -12.10
CA SER A 708 -3.56 12.81 -12.90
C SER A 708 -2.56 12.11 -13.85
N PHE A 709 -1.27 12.10 -13.53
CA PHE A 709 -0.23 11.57 -14.41
C PHE A 709 -0.07 10.05 -14.32
N LYS A 710 0.40 9.43 -15.40
CA LYS A 710 0.83 8.03 -15.35
C LYS A 710 2.14 7.91 -14.58
N ILE A 711 2.13 7.08 -13.53
CA ILE A 711 3.27 6.92 -12.62
C ILE A 711 4.36 6.06 -13.27
N ARG A 712 5.62 6.47 -13.10
CA ARG A 712 6.80 5.69 -13.51
C ARG A 712 7.25 4.88 -12.31
N ALA A 713 7.17 3.55 -12.31
CA ALA A 713 7.47 2.74 -11.12
C ALA A 713 8.45 1.58 -11.38
N PRO A 714 9.75 1.84 -11.66
CA PRO A 714 10.74 0.79 -11.92
C PRO A 714 10.87 -0.23 -10.78
N GLU A 715 10.45 0.14 -9.57
CA GLU A 715 10.42 -0.70 -8.37
C GLU A 715 9.68 -2.02 -8.58
N LEU A 716 8.68 -2.04 -9.48
CA LEU A 716 7.96 -3.26 -9.82
C LEU A 716 8.88 -4.32 -10.42
N PHE A 717 9.94 -3.97 -11.15
CA PHE A 717 10.91 -4.97 -11.62
C PHE A 717 11.70 -5.59 -10.47
N TRP A 718 12.08 -4.77 -9.48
CA TRP A 718 12.76 -5.29 -8.30
C TRP A 718 11.81 -6.18 -7.48
N MET A 719 10.58 -5.72 -7.21
CA MET A 719 9.57 -6.50 -6.51
C MET A 719 9.23 -7.81 -7.24
N ALA A 720 9.15 -7.79 -8.57
CA ALA A 720 8.95 -8.98 -9.38
C ALA A 720 10.03 -10.03 -9.12
N LYS A 721 11.31 -9.59 -9.07
CA LYS A 721 12.43 -10.46 -8.74
C LYS A 721 12.35 -11.03 -7.33
N GLN A 722 12.01 -10.21 -6.33
CA GLN A 722 11.87 -10.67 -4.94
C GLN A 722 10.73 -11.68 -4.78
N LEU A 723 9.63 -11.47 -5.49
CA LEU A 723 8.47 -12.36 -5.48
C LEU A 723 8.63 -13.58 -6.39
N ASN A 724 9.67 -13.61 -7.23
CA ASN A 724 9.79 -14.53 -8.36
C ASN A 724 8.49 -14.57 -9.21
N ASN A 725 7.93 -13.39 -9.50
CA ASN A 725 6.63 -13.26 -10.16
C ASN A 725 6.75 -12.53 -11.51
N PRO A 726 6.71 -13.25 -12.64
CA PRO A 726 6.85 -12.65 -13.98
C PRO A 726 5.68 -11.74 -14.37
N ASP A 727 4.52 -11.84 -13.71
CA ASP A 727 3.36 -10.98 -13.99
C ASP A 727 3.60 -9.55 -13.51
N VAL A 728 4.27 -9.37 -12.36
CA VAL A 728 4.59 -8.03 -11.81
C VAL A 728 5.57 -7.28 -12.74
N ALA A 729 6.55 -7.99 -13.30
CA ALA A 729 7.43 -7.44 -14.34
C ALA A 729 6.65 -7.08 -15.61
N GLY A 730 5.70 -7.94 -16.01
CA GLY A 730 4.77 -7.67 -17.09
C GLY A 730 3.97 -6.38 -16.90
N LEU A 731 3.40 -6.18 -15.71
CA LEU A 731 2.65 -4.97 -15.35
C LEU A 731 3.51 -3.71 -15.54
N ARG A 732 4.76 -3.73 -15.06
CA ARG A 732 5.68 -2.60 -15.27
C ARG A 732 5.90 -2.31 -16.75
N LEU A 733 6.16 -3.34 -17.55
CA LEU A 733 6.44 -3.15 -18.98
C LEU A 733 5.21 -2.64 -19.74
N LEU A 734 4.02 -3.12 -19.41
CA LEU A 734 2.74 -2.64 -19.95
C LEU A 734 2.51 -1.17 -19.60
N LEU A 735 2.73 -0.76 -18.35
CA LEU A 735 2.65 0.65 -17.94
C LEU A 735 3.61 1.53 -18.74
N MET A 736 4.84 1.07 -18.99
CA MET A 736 5.80 1.81 -19.82
C MET A 736 5.33 1.98 -21.26
N GLN A 737 4.77 0.92 -21.86
CA GLN A 737 4.25 0.94 -23.22
C GLN A 737 3.06 1.89 -23.34
N GLU A 738 2.10 1.80 -22.41
CA GLU A 738 0.88 2.60 -22.41
C GLU A 738 1.17 4.10 -22.20
N ALA A 739 2.14 4.41 -21.33
CA ALA A 739 2.56 5.79 -21.05
C ALA A 739 3.66 6.30 -21.99
N LYS A 740 4.12 5.48 -22.96
CA LYS A 740 5.27 5.77 -23.83
C LYS A 740 6.52 6.24 -23.06
N GLN A 741 6.78 5.63 -21.91
CA GLN A 741 7.86 6.03 -21.02
C GLN A 741 9.24 5.63 -21.58
N ALA A 742 10.20 6.56 -21.48
CA ALA A 742 11.61 6.28 -21.74
C ALA A 742 12.23 5.43 -20.62
N GLY A 743 13.18 4.56 -20.98
CA GLY A 743 13.95 3.78 -20.01
C GLY A 743 14.81 4.67 -19.10
N GLY A 744 15.14 4.19 -17.90
CA GLY A 744 15.92 4.94 -16.92
C GLY A 744 16.84 4.03 -16.11
N VAL A 745 17.55 4.63 -15.14
CA VAL A 745 18.55 3.96 -14.31
C VAL A 745 18.01 2.66 -13.73
N TYR A 746 16.95 2.73 -12.92
CA TYR A 746 16.43 1.56 -12.23
C TYR A 746 15.70 0.55 -13.13
N ASP A 747 15.15 0.96 -14.29
CA ASP A 747 14.62 0.01 -15.28
C ASP A 747 15.74 -0.86 -15.85
N LEU A 748 16.92 -0.28 -16.13
CA LEU A 748 18.10 -1.05 -16.58
C LEU A 748 18.64 -1.97 -15.48
N LEU A 749 18.67 -1.51 -14.23
CA LEU A 749 19.25 -2.27 -13.13
C LEU A 749 18.43 -3.50 -12.75
N TRP A 750 17.11 -3.31 -12.63
CA TRP A 750 16.23 -4.31 -12.02
C TRP A 750 15.46 -5.17 -13.02
N TYR A 751 15.37 -4.76 -14.29
CA TYR A 751 14.76 -5.62 -15.31
C TYR A 751 15.57 -6.91 -15.51
N ASP A 752 14.86 -8.03 -15.43
CA ASP A 752 15.37 -9.35 -15.73
C ASP A 752 14.57 -9.92 -16.92
N PRO A 753 15.18 -10.03 -18.11
CA PRO A 753 14.48 -10.55 -19.29
C PRO A 753 14.05 -12.01 -19.16
N SER A 754 14.60 -12.76 -18.20
CA SER A 754 14.17 -14.15 -17.92
C SER A 754 12.91 -14.23 -17.06
N LEU A 755 12.51 -13.13 -16.41
CA LEU A 755 11.36 -13.03 -15.51
C LEU A 755 10.31 -12.06 -16.06
N LEU A 756 9.67 -12.43 -17.17
CA LEU A 756 8.69 -11.59 -17.84
C LEU A 756 7.51 -12.40 -18.39
N ASN A 757 6.29 -12.00 -18.03
CA ASN A 757 5.07 -12.43 -18.69
C ASN A 757 4.30 -11.21 -19.19
N MET A 758 4.10 -11.09 -20.51
CA MET A 758 3.32 -9.99 -21.11
C MET A 758 1.81 -10.25 -21.11
N ASN A 759 1.38 -11.48 -20.85
CA ASN A 759 -0.04 -11.86 -20.77
C ASN A 759 -0.49 -11.87 -19.31
N VAL A 760 -0.41 -10.70 -18.67
CA VAL A 760 -0.78 -10.55 -17.26
C VAL A 760 -2.30 -10.58 -17.10
N SER A 761 -2.78 -11.36 -16.13
CA SER A 761 -4.19 -11.43 -15.76
C SER A 761 -4.35 -11.21 -14.26
N ILE A 762 -4.81 -10.03 -13.88
CA ILE A 762 -5.20 -9.70 -12.50
C ILE A 762 -6.70 -9.36 -12.46
N PRO A 763 -7.37 -9.48 -11.29
CA PRO A 763 -8.77 -9.11 -11.14
C PRO A 763 -9.09 -7.71 -11.70
N LEU A 764 -10.33 -7.48 -12.10
CA LEU A 764 -10.76 -6.19 -12.65
C LEU A 764 -11.00 -5.14 -11.56
N ASP A 765 -11.32 -5.58 -10.35
CA ASP A 765 -11.73 -4.71 -9.26
C ASP A 765 -10.87 -5.00 -8.04
N GLN A 766 -10.59 -3.96 -7.25
CA GLN A 766 -9.83 -4.09 -6.01
C GLN A 766 -10.33 -3.10 -4.97
N TYR A 767 -10.43 -3.60 -3.74
CA TYR A 767 -10.66 -2.81 -2.53
C TYR A 767 -9.39 -2.80 -1.67
N PHE A 768 -8.93 -1.62 -1.28
CA PHE A 768 -7.81 -1.39 -0.38
C PHE A 768 -8.33 -0.91 0.98
N ARG A 769 -8.34 -1.81 1.97
CA ARG A 769 -9.01 -1.56 3.27
C ARG A 769 -8.41 -0.41 4.06
N ASN A 770 -7.08 -0.31 4.13
CA ASN A 770 -6.44 0.78 4.88
C ASN A 770 -6.68 2.17 4.25
N THR A 771 -6.74 2.23 2.91
CA THR A 771 -6.99 3.48 2.16
C THR A 771 -8.48 3.79 2.04
N GLU A 772 -9.36 2.81 2.30
CA GLU A 772 -10.79 2.90 2.03
C GLU A 772 -11.09 3.27 0.56
N LEU A 773 -10.39 2.60 -0.37
CA LEU A 773 -10.46 2.88 -1.81
C LEU A 773 -10.92 1.64 -2.57
N ALA A 774 -11.97 1.78 -3.39
CA ALA A 774 -12.39 0.75 -4.33
C ALA A 774 -12.25 1.23 -5.77
N THR A 775 -11.68 0.38 -6.62
CA THR A 775 -11.53 0.64 -8.06
C THR A 775 -12.19 -0.48 -8.87
N PHE A 776 -12.74 -0.12 -10.02
CA PHE A 776 -13.43 -1.01 -10.93
C PHE A 776 -13.02 -0.73 -12.37
N ARG A 777 -12.84 -1.77 -13.20
CA ARG A 777 -12.57 -1.55 -14.64
C ARG A 777 -13.19 -2.59 -15.55
N SER A 778 -13.35 -2.26 -16.82
CA SER A 778 -13.89 -3.21 -17.81
C SER A 778 -12.84 -4.18 -18.33
N LYS A 779 -11.59 -3.71 -18.50
CA LYS A 779 -10.47 -4.47 -19.10
C LYS A 779 -9.12 -3.88 -18.67
N TRP A 780 -8.06 -4.69 -18.82
CA TRP A 780 -6.66 -4.26 -18.76
C TRP A 780 -6.11 -3.99 -20.17
N ASN A 781 -5.07 -3.15 -20.27
CA ASN A 781 -4.30 -2.90 -21.50
C ASN A 781 -5.13 -2.39 -22.70
N ASP A 782 -6.19 -1.63 -22.44
CA ASP A 782 -7.07 -1.04 -23.46
C ASP A 782 -7.30 0.43 -23.14
N SER A 783 -6.83 1.34 -24.01
CA SER A 783 -6.94 2.79 -23.81
C SER A 783 -8.40 3.29 -23.81
N THR A 784 -9.34 2.46 -24.27
CA THR A 784 -10.78 2.75 -24.28
C THR A 784 -11.55 2.04 -23.17
N ALA A 785 -10.85 1.28 -22.30
CA ALA A 785 -11.46 0.63 -21.15
C ALA A 785 -12.18 1.66 -20.26
N ARG A 786 -13.23 1.17 -19.60
CA ARG A 786 -14.01 1.91 -18.64
C ARG A 786 -13.41 1.71 -17.26
N PHE A 787 -13.35 2.78 -16.49
CA PHE A 787 -12.74 2.80 -15.16
C PHE A 787 -13.61 3.63 -14.21
N ALA A 788 -13.78 3.17 -12.99
CA ALA A 788 -14.43 3.92 -11.93
C ALA A 788 -13.70 3.71 -10.60
N GLY A 789 -13.71 4.73 -9.75
CA GLY A 789 -13.16 4.65 -8.40
C GLY A 789 -14.03 5.42 -7.42
N ILE A 790 -14.09 4.96 -6.17
CA ILE A 790 -14.73 5.65 -5.04
C ILE A 790 -13.84 5.53 -3.81
N MET A 791 -13.79 6.58 -2.99
CA MET A 791 -13.04 6.61 -1.75
C MET A 791 -13.89 6.98 -0.52
N GLY A 792 -13.56 6.35 0.60
CA GLY A 792 -13.94 6.73 1.96
C GLY A 792 -12.72 7.24 2.72
N GLY A 793 -12.49 6.71 3.92
CA GLY A 793 -11.31 7.01 4.74
C GLY A 793 -11.49 8.26 5.58
N LYS A 794 -10.38 8.97 5.83
CA LYS A 794 -10.35 10.24 6.59
C LYS A 794 -9.54 11.28 5.83
N GLY A 795 -9.94 12.55 5.93
CA GLY A 795 -9.27 13.66 5.22
C GLY A 795 -8.00 14.18 5.88
N SER A 796 -7.65 13.68 7.06
CA SER A 796 -6.49 14.12 7.87
C SER A 796 -5.21 13.31 7.63
N SER A 797 -5.21 12.36 6.68
CA SER A 797 -4.03 11.57 6.33
C SER A 797 -3.02 12.38 5.50
N SER A 798 -2.17 13.18 6.16
CA SER A 798 -1.02 13.88 5.54
C SER A 798 -1.42 14.69 4.29
N HIS A 799 -1.29 14.13 3.08
CA HIS A 799 -1.66 14.79 1.82
C HIS A 799 -3.13 14.60 1.39
N ALA A 800 -3.96 13.94 2.19
CA ALA A 800 -5.38 13.77 1.92
C ALA A 800 -6.15 15.11 1.89
N HIS A 801 -7.33 15.05 1.27
CA HIS A 801 -8.29 16.15 1.15
C HIS A 801 -9.55 15.84 1.95
N SER A 802 -10.44 16.82 2.10
CA SER A 802 -11.76 16.59 2.68
C SER A 802 -12.73 16.09 1.60
N ASP A 803 -12.54 14.85 1.15
CA ASP A 803 -13.11 14.30 -0.08
C ASP A 803 -13.85 12.97 0.12
N VAL A 804 -14.35 12.69 1.34
CA VAL A 804 -15.10 11.45 1.60
C VAL A 804 -16.28 11.33 0.63
N GLY A 805 -16.38 10.17 -0.04
CA GLY A 805 -17.40 9.88 -1.06
C GLY A 805 -17.04 10.37 -2.46
N ASN A 806 -15.86 10.94 -2.68
CA ASN A 806 -15.37 11.33 -4.00
C ASN A 806 -15.29 10.13 -4.95
N PHE A 807 -15.54 10.37 -6.22
CA PHE A 807 -15.50 9.35 -7.26
C PHE A 807 -14.94 9.89 -8.58
N VAL A 808 -14.40 8.99 -9.40
CA VAL A 808 -13.98 9.28 -10.78
C VAL A 808 -14.63 8.30 -11.75
N PHE A 809 -14.76 8.71 -13.01
CA PHE A 809 -15.31 7.87 -14.06
C PHE A 809 -14.69 8.16 -15.41
N GLU A 810 -14.20 7.11 -16.07
CA GLU A 810 -13.68 7.13 -17.42
C GLU A 810 -14.41 6.11 -18.29
N ALA A 811 -14.68 6.49 -19.53
CA ALA A 811 -15.25 5.59 -20.51
C ALA A 811 -14.88 6.00 -21.93
N ASP A 812 -14.60 5.01 -22.77
CA ASP A 812 -14.40 5.14 -24.21
C ASP A 812 -13.29 6.15 -24.58
N GLY A 813 -12.26 6.22 -23.74
CA GLY A 813 -11.09 7.10 -23.90
C GLY A 813 -11.28 8.53 -23.37
N VAL A 814 -12.30 8.78 -22.56
CA VAL A 814 -12.60 10.11 -21.98
C VAL A 814 -12.75 10.03 -20.46
N GLN A 815 -12.12 10.96 -19.74
CA GLN A 815 -12.35 11.17 -18.32
C GLN A 815 -13.58 12.07 -18.13
N TRP A 816 -14.69 11.48 -17.68
CA TRP A 816 -15.98 12.16 -17.56
C TRP A 816 -16.14 12.85 -16.21
N ALA A 817 -15.83 12.14 -15.12
CA ALA A 817 -15.73 12.69 -13.77
C ALA A 817 -14.24 12.71 -13.37
N ILE A 818 -13.72 13.90 -13.12
CA ILE A 818 -12.31 14.13 -12.78
C ILE A 818 -12.15 14.63 -11.35
N ASP A 819 -11.00 14.37 -10.74
CA ASP A 819 -10.54 15.07 -9.55
C ASP A 819 -9.52 16.16 -9.94
N LEU A 820 -9.50 17.26 -9.19
CA LEU A 820 -8.66 18.43 -9.48
C LEU A 820 -7.21 18.25 -9.00
N GLY A 821 -6.96 17.37 -8.04
CA GLY A 821 -5.64 17.15 -7.44
C GLY A 821 -5.19 18.27 -6.49
N SER A 822 -3.88 18.39 -6.28
CA SER A 822 -3.26 19.36 -5.37
C SER A 822 -3.48 20.82 -5.79
N ASP A 823 -3.26 21.74 -4.84
CA ASP A 823 -3.11 23.19 -5.09
C ASP A 823 -1.63 23.63 -4.87
N ASP A 824 -1.35 24.93 -4.95
CA ASP A 824 0.00 25.47 -4.70
C ASP A 824 0.39 25.33 -3.21
N TYR A 825 1.47 24.60 -2.93
CA TYR A 825 1.99 24.40 -1.58
C TYR A 825 2.52 25.69 -0.93
N ASN A 826 2.74 26.75 -1.71
CA ASN A 826 3.13 28.06 -1.20
C ASN A 826 1.95 28.88 -0.66
N LEU A 827 0.73 28.37 -0.79
CA LEU A 827 -0.43 29.00 -0.16
C LEU A 827 -0.23 29.13 1.36
N PRO A 828 -0.62 30.26 1.97
CA PRO A 828 -0.43 30.48 3.40
C PRO A 828 -1.04 29.37 4.24
N ASN A 829 -0.25 28.77 5.15
CA ASN A 829 -0.67 27.71 6.05
C ASN A 829 -1.32 26.48 5.34
N TYR A 830 -0.80 26.09 4.17
CA TYR A 830 -1.30 24.94 3.40
C TYR A 830 -1.41 23.63 4.20
N PHE A 831 -0.51 23.42 5.17
CA PHE A 831 -0.47 22.24 6.03
C PHE A 831 -1.07 22.47 7.44
N ASP A 832 -1.86 23.54 7.63
CA ASP A 832 -2.66 23.74 8.84
C ASP A 832 -4.02 23.04 8.69
N TYR A 833 -4.07 21.78 9.13
CA TYR A 833 -5.23 20.88 9.07
C TYR A 833 -6.40 21.33 9.95
N ASP A 834 -6.14 22.16 10.96
CA ASP A 834 -7.16 22.56 11.94
C ASP A 834 -7.86 23.87 11.54
N ASN A 835 -7.23 24.70 10.71
CA ASN A 835 -7.78 26.03 10.42
C ASN A 835 -7.84 26.41 8.94
N GLN A 836 -6.81 26.15 8.13
CA GLN A 836 -6.66 26.80 6.82
C GLN A 836 -6.70 25.86 5.62
N ARG A 837 -6.12 24.66 5.70
CA ARG A 837 -5.99 23.71 4.57
C ARG A 837 -7.33 23.46 3.88
N PHE A 838 -8.34 23.05 4.65
CA PHE A 838 -9.66 22.68 4.14
C PHE A 838 -10.58 23.89 3.85
N LYS A 839 -10.01 25.08 3.65
CA LYS A 839 -10.68 26.28 3.10
C LYS A 839 -10.26 26.59 1.67
N TYR A 840 -9.28 25.87 1.14
CA TYR A 840 -8.92 25.93 -0.27
C TYR A 840 -9.87 25.04 -1.08
N TYR A 841 -10.35 25.55 -2.21
CA TYR A 841 -11.38 24.93 -3.04
C TYR A 841 -11.03 23.50 -3.42
N ARG A 842 -9.80 23.24 -3.86
CA ARG A 842 -9.34 21.89 -4.28
C ARG A 842 -9.20 20.89 -3.12
N LEU A 843 -9.20 21.35 -1.87
CA LEU A 843 -8.95 20.51 -0.70
C LEU A 843 -10.22 20.31 0.15
N MET A 844 -11.31 21.00 -0.19
CA MET A 844 -12.59 20.94 0.52
C MET A 844 -13.65 20.20 -0.31
N PRO A 845 -14.75 19.71 0.28
CA PRO A 845 -15.73 18.87 -0.43
C PRO A 845 -16.28 19.49 -1.73
N GLU A 846 -16.34 20.83 -1.80
CA GLU A 846 -16.83 21.56 -2.97
C GLU A 846 -15.94 21.44 -4.23
N GLY A 847 -14.66 21.12 -4.06
CA GLY A 847 -13.70 20.86 -5.15
C GLY A 847 -13.72 19.43 -5.66
N HIS A 848 -14.48 18.54 -5.03
CA HIS A 848 -14.53 17.11 -5.35
C HIS A 848 -15.89 16.68 -5.89
N ASN A 849 -15.97 15.43 -6.36
CA ASN A 849 -17.21 14.84 -6.84
C ASN A 849 -18.02 14.26 -5.68
N THR A 850 -18.35 15.11 -4.69
CA THR A 850 -19.04 14.70 -3.45
C THR A 850 -20.18 15.66 -3.08
N LEU A 851 -20.68 15.56 -1.85
CA LEU A 851 -21.80 16.32 -1.34
C LEU A 851 -21.34 17.54 -0.52
N VAL A 852 -22.17 18.58 -0.50
CA VAL A 852 -22.03 19.70 0.45
C VAL A 852 -23.38 19.92 1.13
N ILE A 853 -23.41 19.91 2.46
CA ILE A 853 -24.66 20.08 3.24
C ILE A 853 -24.56 21.35 4.08
N ASN A 854 -25.46 22.30 3.85
CA ASN A 854 -25.55 23.58 4.56
C ASN A 854 -24.19 24.30 4.65
N PRO A 855 -23.58 24.71 3.52
CA PRO A 855 -22.30 25.44 3.57
C PRO A 855 -22.47 26.75 4.34
N ASP A 856 -21.61 26.96 5.35
CA ASP A 856 -21.68 28.09 6.29
C ASP A 856 -20.32 28.79 6.49
N GLY A 857 -19.33 28.48 5.64
CA GLY A 857 -17.98 29.02 5.73
C GLY A 857 -17.06 28.26 6.70
N THR A 858 -17.54 27.18 7.32
CA THR A 858 -16.75 26.26 8.16
C THR A 858 -16.58 24.90 7.46
N PHE A 859 -15.85 23.96 8.09
CA PHE A 859 -15.65 22.63 7.51
C PHE A 859 -16.98 21.87 7.43
N GLU A 860 -17.32 21.42 6.21
CA GLU A 860 -18.57 20.69 5.96
C GLU A 860 -18.48 19.20 6.28
N GLN A 861 -17.29 18.61 6.11
CA GLN A 861 -16.95 17.29 6.62
C GLN A 861 -16.00 17.40 7.82
N ASP A 862 -16.07 16.45 8.75
CA ASP A 862 -15.04 16.24 9.78
C ASP A 862 -13.84 15.49 9.17
N GLN A 863 -12.71 16.19 9.02
CA GLN A 863 -11.49 15.66 8.42
C GLN A 863 -10.83 14.53 9.25
N TYR A 864 -11.16 14.40 10.53
CA TYR A 864 -10.61 13.37 11.41
C TYR A 864 -11.50 12.13 11.50
N ALA A 865 -12.75 12.23 11.04
CA ALA A 865 -13.69 11.12 11.07
C ALA A 865 -13.36 10.06 10.01
N PHE A 866 -13.20 8.81 10.46
CA PHE A 866 -12.99 7.67 9.57
C PHE A 866 -14.33 7.18 8.98
N SER A 867 -14.41 7.09 7.66
CA SER A 867 -15.60 6.71 6.89
C SER A 867 -15.36 5.43 6.08
N PRO A 868 -15.81 4.25 6.54
CA PRO A 868 -15.47 2.97 5.92
C PRO A 868 -16.32 2.64 4.67
N ILE A 869 -15.77 1.82 3.79
CA ILE A 869 -16.49 1.04 2.79
C ILE A 869 -17.12 -0.17 3.51
N GLU A 870 -18.42 -0.09 3.79
CA GLU A 870 -19.17 -1.11 4.53
C GLU A 870 -19.62 -2.29 3.65
N ARG A 871 -19.59 -2.15 2.32
CA ARG A 871 -19.89 -3.21 1.37
C ARG A 871 -19.05 -3.06 0.12
N TYR A 872 -18.46 -4.16 -0.33
CA TYR A 872 -17.74 -4.27 -1.59
C TYR A 872 -18.11 -5.59 -2.27
N GLU A 873 -18.42 -5.56 -3.57
CA GLU A 873 -18.58 -6.75 -4.39
C GLU A 873 -17.87 -6.60 -5.72
N SER A 874 -17.23 -7.68 -6.17
CA SER A 874 -16.56 -7.79 -7.47
C SER A 874 -17.00 -9.09 -8.12
N LYS A 875 -17.64 -8.99 -9.28
CA LYS A 875 -18.12 -10.13 -10.09
C LYS A 875 -17.79 -9.92 -11.56
N PRO A 876 -17.78 -10.93 -12.43
CA PRO A 876 -17.42 -10.71 -13.84
C PRO A 876 -18.28 -9.62 -14.51
N GLN A 877 -19.59 -9.56 -14.26
CA GLN A 877 -20.49 -8.59 -14.89
C GLN A 877 -20.47 -7.16 -14.28
N GLY A 878 -19.72 -6.93 -13.20
CA GLY A 878 -19.68 -5.62 -12.56
C GLY A 878 -19.15 -5.66 -11.14
N GLY A 879 -19.15 -4.50 -10.50
CA GLY A 879 -18.79 -4.37 -9.09
C GLY A 879 -19.54 -3.24 -8.42
N LEU A 880 -19.52 -3.22 -7.09
CA LEU A 880 -20.08 -2.13 -6.31
C LEU A 880 -19.28 -1.89 -5.03
N ALA A 881 -19.34 -0.67 -4.52
CA ALA A 881 -18.89 -0.30 -3.19
C ALA A 881 -19.88 0.68 -2.54
N ILE A 882 -20.05 0.60 -1.21
CA ILE A 882 -20.86 1.53 -0.41
C ILE A 882 -19.99 2.12 0.69
N VAL A 883 -19.83 3.45 0.66
CA VAL A 883 -19.15 4.24 1.68
C VAL A 883 -20.17 4.73 2.72
N ASN A 884 -19.90 4.48 4.00
CA ASN A 884 -20.61 5.12 5.09
C ASN A 884 -19.98 6.49 5.38
N MET A 885 -20.59 7.55 4.85
CA MET A 885 -20.14 8.94 5.01
C MET A 885 -20.72 9.61 6.27
N THR A 886 -21.52 8.90 7.06
CA THR A 886 -22.17 9.44 8.25
C THR A 886 -21.19 10.10 9.22
N PRO A 887 -20.01 9.51 9.52
CA PRO A 887 -19.03 10.13 10.41
C PRO A 887 -18.56 11.49 9.88
N ALA A 888 -18.17 11.56 8.60
CA ALA A 888 -17.73 12.80 7.97
C ALA A 888 -18.82 13.90 8.00
N TYR A 889 -20.09 13.55 7.74
CA TYR A 889 -21.20 14.51 7.73
C TYR A 889 -21.97 14.62 9.06
N ALA A 890 -21.43 14.11 10.17
CA ALA A 890 -22.13 14.04 11.45
C ALA A 890 -22.62 15.41 11.96
N LYS A 891 -22.03 16.51 11.51
CA LYS A 891 -22.53 17.87 11.77
C LYS A 891 -24.00 18.04 11.34
N ASN A 892 -24.36 17.61 10.13
CA ASN A 892 -25.65 17.90 9.50
C ASN A 892 -26.52 16.65 9.24
N ALA A 893 -25.92 15.45 9.14
CA ALA A 893 -26.61 14.21 8.81
C ALA A 893 -26.71 13.27 10.02
N ALA A 894 -27.84 12.60 10.17
CA ALA A 894 -28.00 11.47 11.08
C ALA A 894 -27.55 10.16 10.41
N THR A 895 -27.77 10.03 9.10
CA THR A 895 -27.18 8.99 8.24
C THR A 895 -26.81 9.60 6.90
N ALA A 896 -25.68 9.18 6.34
CA ALA A 896 -25.26 9.51 4.98
C ALA A 896 -24.48 8.34 4.38
N LYS A 897 -24.97 7.79 3.28
CA LYS A 897 -24.32 6.70 2.54
C LYS A 897 -24.23 7.04 1.07
N ARG A 898 -23.12 6.65 0.46
CA ARG A 898 -22.92 6.73 -0.99
C ARG A 898 -22.55 5.37 -1.54
N GLY A 899 -23.28 4.93 -2.56
CA GLY A 899 -22.94 3.77 -3.36
C GLY A 899 -22.38 4.15 -4.72
N LEU A 900 -21.40 3.40 -5.19
CA LEU A 900 -20.97 3.37 -6.58
C LEU A 900 -21.16 1.96 -7.13
N MET A 901 -21.96 1.81 -8.18
CA MET A 901 -22.18 0.54 -8.87
C MET A 901 -21.71 0.65 -10.32
N PHE A 902 -20.74 -0.18 -10.68
CA PHE A 902 -20.26 -0.36 -12.03
C PHE A 902 -20.99 -1.54 -12.68
N GLY A 903 -22.18 -1.25 -13.21
CA GLY A 903 -23.18 -2.24 -13.60
C GLY A 903 -23.35 -2.41 -15.11
N ASN A 904 -24.41 -3.12 -15.48
CA ASN A 904 -24.78 -3.40 -16.89
C ASN A 904 -23.63 -4.03 -17.69
N ASN A 905 -23.04 -5.12 -17.20
CA ASN A 905 -21.85 -5.74 -17.80
C ASN A 905 -20.67 -4.75 -17.91
N ARG A 906 -20.41 -4.00 -16.82
CA ARG A 906 -19.33 -3.00 -16.74
C ARG A 906 -19.45 -1.86 -17.76
N ASN A 907 -20.68 -1.45 -18.08
CA ASN A 907 -20.95 -0.45 -19.10
C ASN A 907 -21.43 0.90 -18.56
N THR A 908 -22.09 0.91 -17.41
CA THR A 908 -22.70 2.11 -16.84
C THR A 908 -22.26 2.30 -15.41
N LEU A 909 -22.19 3.54 -14.98
CA LEU A 909 -21.93 3.88 -13.58
C LEU A 909 -23.21 4.43 -12.95
N THR A 910 -23.58 3.91 -11.78
CA THR A 910 -24.61 4.51 -10.92
C THR A 910 -23.94 5.01 -9.65
N VAL A 911 -24.13 6.31 -9.36
CA VAL A 911 -23.75 6.92 -8.08
C VAL A 911 -25.03 7.22 -7.32
N GLN A 912 -25.18 6.71 -6.10
CA GLN A 912 -26.42 6.83 -5.34
C GLN A 912 -26.15 7.31 -3.93
N ASP A 913 -26.94 8.26 -3.47
CA ASP A 913 -26.86 8.85 -2.15
C ASP A 913 -28.16 8.58 -1.36
N GLU A 914 -28.00 8.05 -0.14
CA GLU A 914 -29.06 7.83 0.85
C GLU A 914 -28.72 8.63 2.12
N ILE A 915 -29.48 9.69 2.39
CA ILE A 915 -29.19 10.66 3.44
C ILE A 915 -30.46 10.95 4.25
N HIS A 916 -30.32 10.89 5.57
CA HIS A 916 -31.28 11.48 6.50
C HIS A 916 -30.61 12.65 7.23
N ALA A 917 -30.98 13.87 6.86
CA ALA A 917 -30.50 15.09 7.49
C ALA A 917 -31.18 15.32 8.85
N LYS A 918 -30.44 15.91 9.81
CA LYS A 918 -30.95 16.19 11.17
C LYS A 918 -32.08 17.23 11.17
N ALA A 919 -32.13 18.07 10.15
CA ALA A 919 -33.18 19.05 9.89
C ALA A 919 -33.29 19.26 8.36
N PRO A 920 -34.42 19.80 7.85
CA PRO A 920 -34.53 20.21 6.46
C PRO A 920 -33.34 21.09 6.05
N SER A 921 -32.56 20.59 5.09
CA SER A 921 -31.24 21.13 4.73
C SER A 921 -31.16 21.48 3.26
N THR A 922 -30.16 22.28 2.90
CA THR A 922 -29.72 22.43 1.51
C THR A 922 -28.59 21.47 1.24
N ILE A 923 -28.79 20.56 0.28
CA ILE A 923 -27.82 19.55 -0.13
C ILE A 923 -27.39 19.83 -1.56
N TRP A 924 -26.09 19.96 -1.76
CA TRP A 924 -25.46 20.06 -3.06
C TRP A 924 -24.84 18.73 -3.46
N TRP A 925 -24.92 18.41 -4.74
CA TRP A 925 -24.21 17.29 -5.37
C TRP A 925 -23.37 17.84 -6.52
N PHE A 926 -22.09 17.45 -6.59
CA PHE A 926 -21.17 17.93 -7.62
C PHE A 926 -20.51 16.80 -8.42
N MET A 927 -20.27 17.08 -9.70
CA MET A 927 -19.39 16.32 -10.59
C MET A 927 -18.60 17.28 -11.49
N HIS A 928 -17.28 17.21 -11.43
CA HIS A 928 -16.34 18.02 -12.20
C HIS A 928 -15.99 17.34 -13.53
N THR A 929 -15.93 18.14 -14.59
CA THR A 929 -15.65 17.65 -15.95
C THR A 929 -15.01 18.72 -16.84
N LYS A 930 -14.27 18.28 -17.86
CA LYS A 930 -13.81 19.13 -18.98
C LYS A 930 -14.80 19.12 -20.16
N ALA A 931 -15.86 18.32 -20.07
CA ALA A 931 -16.84 18.19 -21.13
C ALA A 931 -17.75 19.42 -21.24
N ASP A 932 -18.21 19.68 -22.46
CA ASP A 932 -19.36 20.56 -22.69
C ASP A 932 -20.62 19.89 -22.15
N ILE A 933 -21.43 20.63 -21.38
CA ILE A 933 -22.63 20.10 -20.73
C ILE A 933 -23.87 20.74 -21.36
N ALA A 934 -24.75 19.91 -21.92
CA ALA A 934 -26.08 20.31 -22.37
C ALA A 934 -27.14 19.68 -21.47
N VAL A 935 -27.81 20.49 -20.65
CA VAL A 935 -28.94 20.05 -19.80
C VAL A 935 -30.24 20.07 -20.60
N ALA A 936 -31.05 19.02 -20.46
CA ALA A 936 -32.35 18.95 -21.11
C ALA A 936 -33.33 20.00 -20.57
N ALA A 937 -34.36 20.34 -21.35
CA ALA A 937 -35.32 21.39 -20.99
C ALA A 937 -36.08 21.13 -19.67
N ASP A 938 -36.27 19.87 -19.29
CA ASP A 938 -36.88 19.47 -18.02
C ASP A 938 -35.91 19.50 -16.83
N GLY A 939 -34.61 19.68 -17.10
CA GLY A 939 -33.54 19.66 -16.11
C GLY A 939 -33.24 18.28 -15.52
N LYS A 940 -33.87 17.20 -15.99
CA LYS A 940 -33.76 15.85 -15.41
C LYS A 940 -32.70 14.97 -16.06
N SER A 941 -32.18 15.41 -17.20
CA SER A 941 -31.10 14.74 -17.91
C SER A 941 -30.08 15.74 -18.47
N ALA A 942 -28.88 15.27 -18.73
CA ALA A 942 -27.83 16.03 -19.38
C ALA A 942 -27.05 15.15 -20.37
N ILE A 943 -26.47 15.79 -21.40
CA ILE A 943 -25.49 15.19 -22.30
C ILE A 943 -24.16 15.91 -22.09
N LEU A 944 -23.13 15.15 -21.75
CA LEU A 944 -21.75 15.62 -21.72
C LEU A 944 -21.07 15.25 -23.04
N THR A 945 -20.34 16.19 -23.65
CA THR A 945 -19.61 15.96 -24.90
C THR A 945 -18.14 16.35 -24.75
N GLN A 946 -17.24 15.43 -25.09
CA GLN A 946 -15.79 15.68 -25.08
C GLN A 946 -15.12 14.76 -26.10
N ASN A 947 -14.15 15.27 -26.86
CA ASN A 947 -13.40 14.51 -27.87
C ASN A 947 -14.28 13.72 -28.86
N GLY A 948 -15.45 14.27 -29.23
CA GLY A 948 -16.43 13.62 -30.11
C GLY A 948 -17.17 12.42 -29.49
N LYS A 949 -16.97 12.14 -28.20
CA LYS A 949 -17.71 11.15 -27.41
C LYS A 949 -18.82 11.81 -26.64
N ARG A 950 -19.80 11.03 -26.21
CA ARG A 950 -21.00 11.50 -25.50
C ARG A 950 -21.28 10.63 -24.29
N LEU A 951 -21.69 11.27 -23.20
CA LEU A 951 -22.17 10.61 -21.98
C LEU A 951 -23.55 11.16 -21.63
N GLY A 952 -24.53 10.27 -21.48
CA GLY A 952 -25.85 10.60 -20.97
C GLY A 952 -25.86 10.52 -19.45
N VAL A 953 -26.44 11.54 -18.80
CA VAL A 953 -26.63 11.58 -17.35
C VAL A 953 -28.11 11.73 -17.03
N THR A 954 -28.64 10.87 -16.17
CA THR A 954 -30.03 10.92 -15.70
C THR A 954 -30.10 10.77 -14.19
N MET A 955 -31.23 11.17 -13.59
CA MET A 955 -31.49 11.04 -12.16
C MET A 955 -32.77 10.24 -11.87
N SER A 956 -32.77 9.47 -10.79
CA SER A 956 -33.95 8.78 -10.25
C SER A 956 -34.03 8.96 -8.72
N PHE A 957 -35.24 8.81 -8.17
CA PHE A 957 -35.52 8.96 -6.74
C PHE A 957 -36.37 7.79 -6.25
N SER A 958 -36.29 7.44 -4.95
CA SER A 958 -37.15 6.41 -4.35
C SER A 958 -38.64 6.78 -4.32
N GLY A 959 -38.97 8.06 -4.59
CA GLY A 959 -40.32 8.61 -4.57
C GLY A 959 -40.39 9.91 -5.38
N GLN A 960 -41.25 10.84 -4.95
CA GLN A 960 -41.33 12.15 -5.61
C GLN A 960 -40.02 12.90 -5.44
N ALA A 961 -39.47 13.40 -6.57
CA ALA A 961 -38.26 14.21 -6.55
C ALA A 961 -38.47 15.47 -5.69
N PRO A 962 -37.46 15.90 -4.89
CA PRO A 962 -37.51 17.17 -4.19
C PRO A 962 -37.83 18.34 -5.13
N ALA A 963 -38.50 19.35 -4.61
CA ALA A 963 -38.82 20.55 -5.36
C ALA A 963 -37.54 21.19 -5.92
N GLY A 964 -37.52 21.50 -7.22
CA GLY A 964 -36.38 22.14 -7.86
C GLY A 964 -35.20 21.21 -8.19
N ALA A 965 -35.34 19.88 -8.08
CA ALA A 965 -34.31 18.92 -8.47
C ALA A 965 -34.00 18.96 -9.98
N VAL A 966 -33.18 19.90 -10.43
CA VAL A 966 -32.75 20.05 -11.83
C VAL A 966 -31.25 20.19 -11.90
N PHE A 967 -30.64 19.58 -12.92
CA PHE A 967 -29.22 19.74 -13.20
C PHE A 967 -28.89 21.20 -13.53
N LYS A 968 -27.75 21.64 -13.02
CA LYS A 968 -27.17 22.96 -13.26
C LYS A 968 -25.76 22.80 -13.81
N VAL A 969 -25.38 23.74 -14.67
CA VAL A 969 -24.00 23.88 -15.13
C VAL A 969 -23.37 25.04 -14.38
N MET A 970 -22.26 24.79 -13.70
CA MET A 970 -21.55 25.79 -12.91
C MET A 970 -20.07 25.83 -13.30
N ASP A 971 -19.38 26.93 -13.02
CA ASP A 971 -17.93 26.98 -13.07
C ASP A 971 -17.34 26.22 -11.87
N ALA A 972 -16.14 25.64 -12.03
CA ALA A 972 -15.38 25.02 -10.93
C ALA A 972 -14.77 26.08 -9.99
N LYS A 973 -15.63 26.78 -9.25
CA LYS A 973 -15.33 27.85 -8.30
C LYS A 973 -16.14 27.66 -7.00
N PRO A 974 -15.68 28.23 -5.86
CA PRO A 974 -16.42 28.20 -4.60
C PRO A 974 -17.84 28.77 -4.72
N LEU A 975 -18.77 28.24 -3.93
CA LEU A 975 -20.11 28.78 -3.75
C LEU A 975 -20.01 30.18 -3.10
N PRO A 976 -21.01 31.05 -3.26
CA PRO A 976 -20.94 32.43 -2.74
C PRO A 976 -20.69 32.55 -1.23
N VAL A 977 -21.07 31.54 -0.44
CA VAL A 977 -20.88 31.51 1.02
C VAL A 977 -19.61 30.77 1.45
N SER A 978 -18.97 30.04 0.53
CA SER A 978 -17.77 29.25 0.82
C SER A 978 -16.54 30.14 0.91
N PRO A 979 -15.50 29.72 1.66
CA PRO A 979 -14.21 30.42 1.67
C PRO A 979 -13.61 30.47 0.26
N ASN A 980 -12.96 31.59 -0.08
CA ASN A 980 -12.21 31.73 -1.33
C ASN A 980 -10.90 32.50 -1.10
N PRO A 981 -9.90 31.89 -0.44
CA PRO A 981 -8.58 32.51 -0.28
C PRO A 981 -7.93 32.87 -1.61
N SER A 982 -7.16 33.97 -1.66
CA SER A 982 -6.42 34.37 -2.86
C SER A 982 -5.20 33.49 -3.12
N GLY A 983 -4.79 33.36 -4.38
CA GLY A 983 -3.55 32.69 -4.80
C GLY A 983 -3.69 31.24 -5.22
N GLN A 984 -4.90 30.67 -5.09
CA GLN A 984 -5.20 29.30 -5.51
C GLN A 984 -5.05 29.12 -7.02
N ASP A 985 -4.71 27.89 -7.43
CA ASP A 985 -4.65 27.51 -8.82
C ASP A 985 -5.99 27.73 -9.56
N ALA A 986 -5.90 28.22 -10.79
CA ALA A 986 -7.08 28.43 -11.61
C ALA A 986 -7.61 27.10 -12.18
N ASN A 987 -8.91 26.84 -12.01
CA ASN A 987 -9.61 25.68 -12.60
C ASN A 987 -10.14 25.97 -14.02
N THR A 988 -9.34 26.66 -14.84
CA THR A 988 -9.73 27.11 -16.17
C THR A 988 -10.09 25.94 -17.08
N GLY A 989 -11.23 26.02 -17.77
CA GLY A 989 -11.71 24.97 -18.67
C GLY A 989 -12.39 23.79 -17.97
N ILE A 990 -12.66 23.89 -16.66
CA ILE A 990 -13.37 22.87 -15.88
C ILE A 990 -14.75 23.40 -15.46
N ARG A 991 -15.76 22.55 -15.62
CA ARG A 991 -17.17 22.82 -15.30
C ARG A 991 -17.67 21.82 -14.26
N LYS A 992 -18.71 22.20 -13.52
CA LYS A 992 -19.45 21.33 -12.61
C LYS A 992 -20.83 21.04 -13.20
N LEU A 993 -21.20 19.77 -13.28
CA LEU A 993 -22.59 19.34 -13.28
C LEU A 993 -23.04 19.28 -11.81
N ALA A 994 -24.09 20.02 -11.46
CA ALA A 994 -24.49 20.20 -10.07
C ALA A 994 -26.00 20.01 -9.85
N LEU A 995 -26.36 19.64 -8.62
CA LEU A 995 -27.73 19.73 -8.10
C LEU A 995 -27.72 20.56 -6.83
N GLU A 996 -28.75 21.40 -6.66
CA GLU A 996 -29.03 22.12 -5.42
C GLU A 996 -30.42 21.74 -4.96
N LEU A 997 -30.51 21.07 -3.81
CA LEU A 997 -31.76 20.54 -3.27
C LEU A 997 -32.04 21.23 -1.94
N THR A 998 -33.05 22.09 -1.89
CA THR A 998 -33.37 22.90 -0.71
C THR A 998 -34.52 22.31 0.10
N GLY A 999 -34.43 22.40 1.43
CA GLY A 999 -35.50 21.95 2.34
C GLY A 999 -35.63 20.42 2.41
N VAL A 1000 -34.56 19.69 2.10
CA VAL A 1000 -34.55 18.23 2.07
C VAL A 1000 -34.16 17.67 3.43
N GLN A 1001 -35.00 16.79 3.97
CA GLN A 1001 -34.66 16.01 5.16
C GLN A 1001 -34.26 14.58 4.78
N ASP A 1002 -34.99 13.96 3.86
CA ASP A 1002 -34.68 12.64 3.30
C ASP A 1002 -34.28 12.77 1.83
N LEU A 1003 -33.06 12.33 1.49
CA LEU A 1003 -32.58 12.25 0.11
C LEU A 1003 -32.25 10.81 -0.24
N ASN A 1004 -32.99 10.24 -1.18
CA ASN A 1004 -32.76 8.93 -1.77
C ASN A 1004 -32.70 9.10 -3.28
N MET A 1005 -31.50 9.29 -3.81
CA MET A 1005 -31.28 9.74 -5.20
C MET A 1005 -30.19 8.90 -5.86
N ALA A 1006 -30.43 8.48 -7.11
CA ALA A 1006 -29.42 7.85 -7.95
C ALA A 1006 -29.16 8.68 -9.21
N ILE A 1007 -27.89 8.81 -9.57
CA ILE A 1007 -27.41 9.43 -10.81
C ILE A 1007 -26.80 8.33 -11.67
N HIS A 1008 -27.28 8.22 -12.91
CA HIS A 1008 -26.84 7.20 -13.87
C HIS A 1008 -26.02 7.84 -14.98
N LEU A 1009 -24.81 7.34 -15.20
CA LEU A 1009 -23.88 7.77 -16.23
C LEU A 1009 -23.75 6.66 -17.28
N THR A 1010 -24.18 6.95 -18.50
CA THR A 1010 -24.27 5.98 -19.59
C THR A 1010 -23.52 6.49 -20.82
N PRO A 1011 -22.41 5.84 -21.23
CA PRO A 1011 -21.75 6.16 -22.50
C PRO A 1011 -22.71 5.99 -23.68
N LEU A 1012 -22.74 6.95 -24.60
CA LEU A 1012 -23.66 6.98 -25.74
C LEU A 1012 -22.92 6.86 -27.06
N ALA A 1013 -23.50 6.12 -28.01
CA ALA A 1013 -23.02 6.14 -29.38
C ALA A 1013 -23.40 7.46 -30.08
N ALA A 1014 -22.82 7.68 -31.25
CA ALA A 1014 -23.14 8.84 -32.07
C ALA A 1014 -24.61 8.73 -32.55
N GLY A 1015 -25.41 9.75 -32.26
CA GLY A 1015 -26.84 9.78 -32.62
C GLY A 1015 -27.79 9.23 -31.55
N ASP A 1016 -27.29 8.51 -30.54
CA ASP A 1016 -28.15 7.98 -29.47
C ASP A 1016 -28.81 9.12 -28.67
N SER A 1017 -30.09 8.95 -28.33
CA SER A 1017 -30.75 9.75 -27.31
C SER A 1017 -30.31 9.32 -25.91
N VAL A 1018 -30.42 10.22 -24.93
CA VAL A 1018 -30.24 9.83 -23.52
C VAL A 1018 -31.33 8.81 -23.16
N PRO A 1019 -30.99 7.65 -22.58
CA PRO A 1019 -31.98 6.68 -22.14
C PRO A 1019 -32.84 7.26 -21.01
N GLY A 1020 -34.02 6.68 -20.77
CA GLY A 1020 -34.80 6.98 -19.57
C GLY A 1020 -34.01 6.63 -18.30
N ALA A 1021 -34.29 7.33 -17.20
CA ALA A 1021 -33.65 7.04 -15.92
C ALA A 1021 -33.97 5.60 -15.48
N ALA A 1022 -32.94 4.87 -15.02
CA ALA A 1022 -33.16 3.55 -14.44
C ALA A 1022 -33.97 3.66 -13.14
N PRO A 1023 -34.74 2.63 -12.77
CA PRO A 1023 -35.47 2.63 -11.51
C PRO A 1023 -34.54 2.77 -10.31
N TYR A 1024 -34.99 3.50 -9.28
CA TYR A 1024 -34.29 3.57 -8.02
C TYR A 1024 -34.37 2.23 -7.29
N ILE A 1025 -33.22 1.72 -6.81
CA ILE A 1025 -33.11 0.53 -5.96
C ILE A 1025 -32.33 0.94 -4.71
N PRO A 1026 -32.87 0.76 -3.49
CA PRO A 1026 -32.13 1.08 -2.28
C PRO A 1026 -30.75 0.40 -2.22
N LEU A 1027 -29.76 1.05 -1.60
CA LEU A 1027 -28.38 0.55 -1.52
C LEU A 1027 -28.31 -0.86 -0.93
N ALA A 1028 -29.14 -1.15 0.07
CA ALA A 1028 -29.26 -2.49 0.66
C ALA A 1028 -29.75 -3.57 -0.33
N GLY A 1029 -30.53 -3.18 -1.34
CA GLY A 1029 -31.06 -4.04 -2.39
C GLY A 1029 -30.19 -4.15 -3.64
N TRP A 1030 -29.07 -3.42 -3.69
CA TRP A 1030 -28.12 -3.54 -4.81
C TRP A 1030 -27.55 -4.95 -4.90
N SER A 1031 -27.32 -5.43 -6.11
CA SER A 1031 -26.63 -6.68 -6.39
C SER A 1031 -26.01 -6.64 -7.79
N ILE A 1032 -24.91 -7.37 -7.96
CA ILE A 1032 -24.38 -7.68 -9.29
C ILE A 1032 -24.78 -9.12 -9.65
N ALA A 1033 -25.24 -9.32 -10.88
CA ALA A 1033 -25.58 -10.65 -11.37
C ALA A 1033 -24.34 -11.56 -11.43
N ASP A 1034 -24.53 -12.85 -11.11
CA ASP A 1034 -23.49 -13.86 -11.26
C ASP A 1034 -23.31 -14.29 -12.73
N GLY A 1035 -22.16 -14.91 -13.01
CA GLY A 1035 -21.82 -15.46 -14.33
C GLY A 1035 -20.87 -14.56 -15.12
N GLU A 1036 -20.28 -15.13 -16.17
CA GLU A 1036 -19.34 -14.44 -17.05
C GLU A 1036 -20.00 -13.28 -17.81
N ILE A 1037 -19.19 -12.28 -18.18
CA ILE A 1037 -19.62 -11.25 -19.12
C ILE A 1037 -19.97 -11.94 -20.43
N GLN A 1038 -21.25 -11.88 -20.79
CA GLN A 1038 -21.67 -12.42 -22.07
C GLN A 1038 -21.15 -11.50 -23.18
N PRO A 1039 -20.46 -12.02 -24.22
CA PRO A 1039 -20.05 -11.21 -25.35
C PRO A 1039 -21.29 -10.61 -26.02
N LEU A 1040 -21.23 -9.32 -26.38
CA LEU A 1040 -22.30 -8.70 -27.16
C LEU A 1040 -22.53 -9.51 -28.45
N PRO A 1041 -23.77 -9.54 -28.96
CA PRO A 1041 -24.06 -10.23 -30.21
C PRO A 1041 -23.16 -9.69 -31.33
N GLN A 1042 -22.64 -10.57 -32.19
CA GLN A 1042 -21.70 -10.21 -33.25
C GLN A 1042 -22.26 -10.58 -34.62
N LEU A 1043 -21.72 -9.94 -35.67
CA LEU A 1043 -21.95 -10.37 -37.04
C LEU A 1043 -20.87 -11.37 -37.45
N SER A 1044 -21.25 -12.40 -38.21
CA SER A 1044 -20.31 -13.29 -38.90
C SER A 1044 -19.90 -12.72 -40.25
N GLN A 1045 -20.73 -11.86 -40.84
CA GLN A 1045 -20.51 -11.31 -42.18
C GLN A 1045 -21.32 -10.03 -42.41
N ILE A 1046 -20.74 -9.09 -43.17
CA ILE A 1046 -21.44 -8.02 -43.86
C ILE A 1046 -21.29 -8.26 -45.36
N THR A 1047 -22.35 -8.02 -46.14
CA THR A 1047 -22.34 -8.09 -47.60
C THR A 1047 -22.81 -6.79 -48.23
N LEU A 1048 -22.25 -6.47 -49.40
CA LEU A 1048 -22.62 -5.37 -50.28
C LEU A 1048 -23.16 -5.97 -51.57
N ASN A 1049 -24.43 -5.73 -51.91
CA ASN A 1049 -25.11 -6.36 -53.06
C ASN A 1049 -24.93 -7.89 -53.10
N GLY A 1050 -24.95 -8.54 -51.93
CA GLY A 1050 -24.77 -9.99 -51.79
C GLY A 1050 -23.31 -10.48 -51.80
N GLN A 1051 -22.32 -9.62 -52.06
CA GLN A 1051 -20.90 -9.98 -52.01
C GLN A 1051 -20.29 -9.66 -50.63
N PRO A 1052 -19.43 -10.52 -50.06
CA PRO A 1052 -18.79 -10.25 -48.76
C PRO A 1052 -18.01 -8.93 -48.74
N LEU A 1053 -18.15 -8.16 -47.65
CA LEU A 1053 -17.37 -6.95 -47.42
C LEU A 1053 -15.89 -7.31 -47.19
N SER A 1054 -15.02 -6.81 -48.07
CA SER A 1054 -13.58 -7.06 -47.97
C SER A 1054 -13.00 -6.53 -46.65
N GLY A 1055 -12.17 -7.34 -45.99
CA GLY A 1055 -11.55 -7.00 -44.71
C GLY A 1055 -12.50 -7.00 -43.51
N PHE A 1056 -13.68 -7.61 -43.61
CA PHE A 1056 -14.61 -7.74 -42.48
C PHE A 1056 -13.96 -8.49 -41.30
N SER A 1057 -14.15 -7.94 -40.11
CA SER A 1057 -13.82 -8.56 -38.83
C SER A 1057 -14.95 -8.36 -37.83
N LYS A 1058 -15.26 -9.40 -37.05
CA LYS A 1058 -16.25 -9.36 -35.97
C LYS A 1058 -15.94 -8.33 -34.86
N THR A 1059 -14.70 -7.83 -34.81
CA THR A 1059 -14.26 -6.82 -33.83
C THR A 1059 -14.08 -5.43 -34.44
N ASN A 1060 -14.22 -5.27 -35.76
CA ASN A 1060 -14.22 -3.97 -36.41
C ASN A 1060 -15.66 -3.52 -36.67
N TYR A 1061 -16.06 -2.43 -36.02
CA TYR A 1061 -17.43 -1.90 -36.06
C TYR A 1061 -17.62 -0.77 -37.06
N ARG A 1062 -16.59 -0.36 -37.81
CA ARG A 1062 -16.70 0.72 -38.80
C ARG A 1062 -15.96 0.38 -40.10
N TYR A 1063 -16.64 0.59 -41.21
CA TYR A 1063 -16.13 0.33 -42.55
C TYR A 1063 -16.35 1.54 -43.43
N ALA A 1064 -15.36 1.88 -44.25
CA ALA A 1064 -15.48 2.87 -45.31
C ALA A 1064 -15.45 2.13 -46.65
N VAL A 1065 -16.42 2.40 -47.51
CA VAL A 1065 -16.58 1.76 -48.81
C VAL A 1065 -16.65 2.83 -49.88
N ASN A 1066 -15.73 2.79 -50.83
CA ASN A 1066 -15.75 3.72 -51.94
C ASN A 1066 -16.79 3.30 -52.98
N VAL A 1067 -17.56 4.24 -53.50
CA VAL A 1067 -18.54 4.03 -54.57
C VAL A 1067 -18.18 4.84 -55.82
N PRO A 1068 -18.50 4.36 -57.04
CA PRO A 1068 -18.23 5.06 -58.29
C PRO A 1068 -18.88 6.45 -58.38
N PHE A 1069 -18.28 7.34 -59.19
CA PHE A 1069 -18.66 8.74 -59.42
C PHE A 1069 -20.13 9.03 -59.77
N GLU A 1070 -20.86 8.11 -60.41
CA GLU A 1070 -22.28 8.28 -60.79
C GLU A 1070 -23.24 7.41 -59.99
N SER A 1071 -22.86 7.00 -58.78
CA SER A 1071 -23.69 6.11 -57.97
C SER A 1071 -25.00 6.80 -57.56
N GLN A 1072 -26.08 6.51 -58.29
CA GLN A 1072 -27.43 6.99 -57.96
C GLN A 1072 -28.08 6.19 -56.81
N SER A 1073 -27.50 5.04 -56.48
CA SER A 1073 -27.85 4.22 -55.34
C SER A 1073 -26.61 3.56 -54.75
N TYR A 1074 -26.58 3.40 -53.44
CA TYR A 1074 -25.52 2.77 -52.67
C TYR A 1074 -25.73 1.26 -52.56
N PRO A 1075 -24.66 0.44 -52.52
CA PRO A 1075 -24.78 -1.01 -52.39
C PRO A 1075 -25.70 -1.42 -51.24
N ALA A 1076 -26.65 -2.31 -51.51
CA ALA A 1076 -27.53 -2.85 -50.50
C ALA A 1076 -26.70 -3.63 -49.47
N VAL A 1077 -26.75 -3.18 -48.23
CA VAL A 1077 -26.04 -3.78 -47.10
C VAL A 1077 -26.92 -4.86 -46.50
N ASN A 1078 -26.41 -6.07 -46.42
CA ASN A 1078 -27.01 -7.14 -45.62
C ASN A 1078 -25.98 -7.68 -44.65
N ALA A 1079 -26.42 -8.26 -43.54
CA ALA A 1079 -25.52 -8.85 -42.55
C ALA A 1079 -26.08 -10.12 -41.94
N THR A 1080 -25.18 -10.97 -41.48
CA THR A 1080 -25.51 -12.27 -40.89
C THR A 1080 -25.05 -12.29 -39.44
N PRO A 1081 -25.91 -12.67 -38.48
CA PRO A 1081 -25.48 -12.80 -37.10
C PRO A 1081 -24.48 -13.96 -36.96
N ALA A 1082 -23.57 -13.85 -36.00
CA ALA A 1082 -22.62 -14.91 -35.69
C ALA A 1082 -23.28 -16.07 -34.93
N LYS A 1083 -24.26 -15.75 -34.07
CA LYS A 1083 -25.05 -16.71 -33.31
C LYS A 1083 -26.41 -16.89 -33.96
N HIS A 1084 -26.79 -18.15 -34.19
CA HIS A 1084 -28.09 -18.49 -34.77
C HIS A 1084 -29.23 -18.02 -33.85
N GLY A 1085 -30.18 -17.26 -34.39
CA GLY A 1085 -31.34 -16.72 -33.68
C GLY A 1085 -31.24 -15.23 -33.33
N ASP A 1086 -30.03 -14.65 -33.26
CA ASP A 1086 -29.85 -13.22 -33.03
C ASP A 1086 -30.47 -12.41 -34.18
N GLN A 1087 -31.09 -11.27 -33.86
CA GLN A 1087 -31.83 -10.46 -34.82
C GLN A 1087 -30.91 -9.40 -35.44
N VAL A 1088 -30.97 -9.23 -36.75
CA VAL A 1088 -30.20 -8.19 -37.46
C VAL A 1088 -31.15 -7.19 -38.08
N THR A 1089 -30.95 -5.92 -37.79
CA THR A 1089 -31.64 -4.80 -38.44
C THR A 1089 -30.63 -3.96 -39.19
N VAL A 1090 -30.90 -3.67 -40.47
CA VAL A 1090 -30.09 -2.76 -41.29
C VAL A 1090 -30.88 -1.49 -41.55
N ALA A 1091 -30.46 -0.38 -40.96
CA ALA A 1091 -31.01 0.94 -41.24
C ALA A 1091 -30.27 1.55 -42.44
N GLN A 1092 -30.79 1.28 -43.64
CA GLN A 1092 -30.27 1.84 -44.88
C GLN A 1092 -31.38 2.48 -45.72
N ASN A 1093 -31.10 3.67 -46.24
CA ASN A 1093 -31.77 4.18 -47.43
C ASN A 1093 -30.75 4.10 -48.58
N VAL A 1094 -30.98 3.23 -49.56
CA VAL A 1094 -30.05 3.01 -50.68
C VAL A 1094 -29.87 4.24 -51.57
N TYR A 1095 -30.69 5.27 -51.42
CA TYR A 1095 -30.54 6.55 -52.15
C TYR A 1095 -29.88 7.64 -51.30
N SER A 1096 -29.48 7.34 -50.07
CA SER A 1096 -28.87 8.30 -49.14
C SER A 1096 -27.40 7.98 -48.90
N PRO A 1097 -26.51 8.99 -48.89
CA PRO A 1097 -25.11 8.83 -48.51
C PRO A 1097 -24.93 8.62 -46.99
N ALA A 1098 -25.99 8.65 -46.20
CA ALA A 1098 -25.91 8.49 -44.75
C ALA A 1098 -25.26 7.13 -44.37
N PRO A 1099 -24.43 7.09 -43.32
CA PRO A 1099 -23.84 5.84 -42.86
C PRO A 1099 -24.93 4.80 -42.56
N VAL A 1100 -24.74 3.59 -43.09
CA VAL A 1100 -25.62 2.47 -42.83
C VAL A 1100 -25.30 1.90 -41.46
N VAL A 1101 -26.30 1.89 -40.58
CA VAL A 1101 -26.19 1.32 -39.24
C VAL A 1101 -26.79 -0.08 -39.25
N ILE A 1102 -25.98 -1.07 -38.95
CA ILE A 1102 -26.37 -2.47 -38.80
C ILE A 1102 -26.40 -2.76 -37.31
N THR A 1103 -27.56 -3.10 -36.77
CA THR A 1103 -27.74 -3.50 -35.36
C THR A 1103 -27.95 -4.99 -35.31
N VAL A 1104 -27.12 -5.71 -34.57
CA VAL A 1104 -27.36 -7.11 -34.19
C VAL A 1104 -27.78 -7.17 -32.72
N THR A 1105 -28.86 -7.87 -32.43
CA THR A 1105 -29.49 -7.95 -31.10
C THR A 1105 -29.58 -9.41 -30.66
N ASP A 1106 -29.24 -9.69 -29.41
CA ASP A 1106 -29.25 -11.05 -28.87
C ASP A 1106 -30.67 -11.62 -28.87
N ALA A 1107 -30.81 -12.88 -29.30
CA ALA A 1107 -32.09 -13.57 -29.42
C ALA A 1107 -32.85 -13.74 -28.09
N VAL A 1108 -32.11 -13.83 -26.99
CA VAL A 1108 -32.63 -14.08 -25.64
C VAL A 1108 -32.74 -12.77 -24.86
N TYR A 1109 -31.77 -11.88 -25.05
CA TYR A 1109 -31.65 -10.61 -24.30
C TYR A 1109 -31.79 -9.43 -25.26
N THR A 1110 -33.04 -9.01 -25.51
CA THR A 1110 -33.37 -8.01 -26.54
C THR A 1110 -32.82 -6.59 -26.27
N ASP A 1111 -32.37 -6.33 -25.04
CA ASP A 1111 -31.67 -5.11 -24.63
C ASP A 1111 -30.17 -5.12 -24.99
N ARG A 1112 -29.62 -6.29 -25.33
CA ARG A 1112 -28.22 -6.45 -25.72
C ARG A 1112 -28.09 -6.39 -27.23
N SER A 1113 -27.50 -5.30 -27.73
CA SER A 1113 -27.23 -5.12 -29.14
C SER A 1113 -25.83 -4.56 -29.41
N GLN A 1114 -25.33 -4.79 -30.62
CA GLN A 1114 -24.07 -4.26 -31.12
C GLN A 1114 -24.31 -3.62 -32.49
N GLN A 1115 -23.73 -2.44 -32.71
CA GLN A 1115 -23.81 -1.75 -33.98
C GLN A 1115 -22.52 -1.88 -34.80
N TYR A 1116 -22.68 -2.03 -36.11
CA TYR A 1116 -21.65 -1.91 -37.13
C TYR A 1116 -22.07 -0.82 -38.10
N VAL A 1117 -21.11 -0.01 -38.57
CA VAL A 1117 -21.38 1.13 -39.45
C VAL A 1117 -20.65 0.96 -40.77
N VAL A 1118 -21.37 1.07 -41.89
CA VAL A 1118 -20.79 1.13 -43.24
C VAL A 1118 -21.00 2.52 -43.80
N GLN A 1119 -19.91 3.27 -43.96
CA GLN A 1119 -19.90 4.59 -44.57
C GLN A 1119 -19.54 4.46 -46.05
N PHE A 1120 -20.42 4.96 -46.92
CA PHE A 1120 -20.11 5.06 -48.35
C PHE A 1120 -19.48 6.41 -48.68
N ASN A 1121 -18.38 6.40 -49.44
CA ASN A 1121 -17.70 7.59 -49.91
C ASN A 1121 -17.68 7.59 -51.43
N ALA A 1122 -18.09 8.67 -52.09
CA ALA A 1122 -17.84 8.80 -53.52
C ALA A 1122 -16.35 8.99 -53.73
N GLN A 1123 -15.80 8.19 -54.63
CA GLN A 1123 -14.47 8.42 -55.16
C GLN A 1123 -14.58 9.40 -56.32
N SER A 1124 -13.70 10.39 -56.34
CA SER A 1124 -13.60 11.31 -57.46
C SER A 1124 -13.10 10.64 -58.74
N VAL A 1125 -13.44 11.24 -59.88
CA VAL A 1125 -12.82 10.91 -61.18
C VAL A 1125 -11.91 12.05 -61.63
N LEU A 1126 -10.88 11.70 -62.40
CA LEU A 1126 -9.86 12.64 -62.88
C LEU A 1126 -10.18 13.25 -64.24
N THR A 1127 -11.22 12.76 -64.89
CA THR A 1127 -11.68 13.23 -66.21
C THR A 1127 -13.00 13.94 -66.04
N GLU A 1128 -13.15 15.07 -66.72
CA GLU A 1128 -14.43 15.80 -66.75
C GLU A 1128 -15.54 14.87 -67.28
N PRO A 1129 -16.70 14.81 -66.60
CA PRO A 1129 -17.78 13.91 -66.99
C PRO A 1129 -18.41 14.33 -68.32
N ALA A 1130 -18.58 13.39 -69.25
CA ALA A 1130 -19.20 13.67 -70.54
C ALA A 1130 -20.68 14.02 -70.37
N GLY A 1131 -21.14 15.08 -71.05
CA GLY A 1131 -22.54 15.54 -70.99
C GLY A 1131 -22.87 16.52 -69.87
N TYR A 1132 -21.92 16.79 -68.97
CA TYR A 1132 -22.07 17.79 -67.91
C TYR A 1132 -21.70 19.18 -68.43
N THR A 1133 -22.42 20.19 -68.00
CA THR A 1133 -22.19 21.61 -68.29
C THR A 1133 -21.85 22.35 -67.01
N GLN A 1134 -20.72 23.07 -66.99
CA GLN A 1134 -20.33 23.91 -65.87
C GLN A 1134 -21.31 25.08 -65.70
N LEU A 1135 -21.78 25.28 -64.47
CA LEU A 1135 -22.64 26.39 -64.10
C LEU A 1135 -21.82 27.58 -63.61
N ALA A 1136 -22.24 28.79 -63.98
CA ALA A 1136 -21.63 30.01 -63.46
C ALA A 1136 -21.89 30.17 -61.95
N VAL A 1137 -20.80 30.23 -61.18
CA VAL A 1137 -20.78 30.62 -59.76
C VAL A 1137 -20.83 32.15 -59.69
N GLN A 1138 -21.75 32.69 -58.90
CA GLN A 1138 -21.99 34.13 -58.73
C GLN A 1138 -21.39 34.69 -57.43
N GLY A 1139 -21.04 33.82 -56.49
CA GLY A 1139 -20.39 34.22 -55.25
C GLY A 1139 -19.81 33.03 -54.48
N VAL A 1140 -18.88 33.32 -53.58
CA VAL A 1140 -18.26 32.34 -52.68
C VAL A 1140 -18.14 32.93 -51.27
N THR A 1141 -18.33 32.10 -50.25
CA THR A 1141 -18.15 32.44 -48.83
C THR A 1141 -17.55 31.24 -48.10
N ALA A 1142 -16.79 31.47 -47.02
CA ALA A 1142 -16.26 30.40 -46.19
C ALA A 1142 -16.46 30.67 -44.70
N SER A 1143 -16.36 29.63 -43.87
CA SER A 1143 -16.41 29.74 -42.41
C SER A 1143 -15.18 30.41 -41.81
N SER A 1144 -14.03 30.26 -42.48
CA SER A 1144 -12.74 30.80 -42.09
C SER A 1144 -11.79 30.75 -43.28
N ALA A 1145 -10.70 31.52 -43.22
CA ALA A 1145 -9.62 31.49 -44.20
C ALA A 1145 -8.28 31.81 -43.53
N GLN A 1146 -7.21 31.20 -44.01
CA GLN A 1146 -5.84 31.58 -43.71
C GLN A 1146 -5.54 32.94 -44.34
N GLU A 1147 -4.81 33.80 -43.62
CA GLU A 1147 -4.33 35.07 -44.17
C GLU A 1147 -3.62 34.85 -45.52
N GLY A 1148 -4.05 35.59 -46.55
CA GLY A 1148 -3.54 35.47 -47.92
C GLY A 1148 -4.14 34.35 -48.78
N ASN A 1149 -4.98 33.46 -48.23
CA ASN A 1149 -5.63 32.34 -48.94
C ASN A 1149 -7.15 32.36 -48.71
N GLY A 1150 -7.77 33.48 -49.10
CA GLY A 1150 -9.21 33.75 -49.00
C GLY A 1150 -10.07 32.85 -49.88
N GLU A 1151 -11.38 32.87 -49.65
CA GLU A 1151 -12.36 32.02 -50.35
C GLU A 1151 -12.51 32.36 -51.84
N ASP A 1152 -12.17 33.59 -52.24
CA ASP A 1152 -12.13 34.05 -53.63
C ASP A 1152 -11.17 33.21 -54.48
N ARG A 1153 -10.10 32.69 -53.87
CA ARG A 1153 -9.07 31.86 -54.49
C ARG A 1153 -9.50 30.44 -54.80
N ALA A 1154 -10.72 30.06 -54.44
CA ALA A 1154 -11.27 28.78 -54.83
C ALA A 1154 -12.06 28.85 -56.15
N ILE A 1155 -12.24 30.04 -56.74
CA ILE A 1155 -13.03 30.27 -57.96
C ILE A 1155 -12.40 31.30 -58.92
N ASP A 1156 -11.10 31.57 -58.78
CA ASP A 1156 -10.40 32.63 -59.53
C ASP A 1156 -9.81 32.16 -60.87
N GLY A 1157 -9.89 30.86 -61.16
CA GLY A 1157 -9.35 30.23 -62.36
C GLY A 1157 -7.85 29.95 -62.31
N ASP A 1158 -7.17 30.17 -61.18
CA ASP A 1158 -5.72 29.98 -61.03
C ASP A 1158 -5.39 28.81 -60.08
N LEU A 1159 -4.96 27.68 -60.65
CA LEU A 1159 -4.56 26.51 -59.85
C LEU A 1159 -3.34 26.75 -58.93
N ASN A 1160 -2.65 27.88 -59.04
CA ASN A 1160 -1.54 28.25 -58.15
C ASN A 1160 -1.99 28.98 -56.89
N THR A 1161 -3.20 29.53 -56.87
CA THR A 1161 -3.82 30.09 -55.68
C THR A 1161 -4.67 29.01 -55.00
N ARG A 1162 -5.17 29.31 -53.79
CA ARG A 1162 -6.06 28.41 -53.06
C ARG A 1162 -6.81 29.13 -51.96
N TRP A 1163 -8.00 28.64 -51.64
CA TRP A 1163 -8.56 28.82 -50.31
C TRP A 1163 -7.89 27.87 -49.32
N SER A 1164 -7.68 28.28 -48.07
CA SER A 1164 -7.22 27.36 -47.02
C SER A 1164 -7.79 27.66 -45.64
N ALA A 1165 -8.17 26.62 -44.89
CA ALA A 1165 -8.63 26.73 -43.51
C ALA A 1165 -8.38 25.44 -42.71
N GLU A 1166 -8.02 25.56 -41.44
CA GLU A 1166 -7.65 24.43 -40.56
C GLU A 1166 -8.84 23.92 -39.73
N ASN A 1167 -8.84 22.62 -39.44
CA ASN A 1167 -9.90 21.87 -38.76
C ASN A 1167 -11.17 21.73 -39.61
N THR A 1168 -12.30 21.43 -38.99
CA THR A 1168 -13.59 21.30 -39.68
C THR A 1168 -14.08 22.68 -40.12
N GLN A 1169 -13.99 22.95 -41.42
CA GLN A 1169 -14.33 24.24 -42.02
C GLN A 1169 -15.13 24.02 -43.29
N TRP A 1170 -15.95 25.01 -43.68
CA TRP A 1170 -16.75 24.93 -44.88
C TRP A 1170 -16.48 26.09 -45.84
N ILE A 1171 -16.60 25.80 -47.13
CA ILE A 1171 -16.66 26.78 -48.22
C ILE A 1171 -17.94 26.58 -49.02
N GLN A 1172 -18.55 27.66 -49.48
CA GLN A 1172 -19.87 27.68 -50.07
C GLN A 1172 -19.89 28.50 -51.35
N LEU A 1173 -20.40 27.90 -52.43
CA LEU A 1173 -20.62 28.50 -53.73
C LEU A 1173 -22.10 28.90 -53.86
N ASP A 1174 -22.38 30.12 -54.31
CA ASP A 1174 -23.72 30.62 -54.69
C ASP A 1174 -23.84 30.67 -56.22
N LEU A 1175 -24.85 30.01 -56.77
CA LEU A 1175 -25.12 29.96 -58.21
C LEU A 1175 -25.98 31.15 -58.71
N GLY A 1176 -26.40 32.04 -57.81
CA GLY A 1176 -27.25 33.21 -58.07
C GLY A 1176 -28.75 32.91 -58.20
N GLY A 1177 -29.13 31.64 -58.24
CA GLY A 1177 -30.52 31.16 -58.35
C GLY A 1177 -30.58 29.64 -58.25
N VAL A 1178 -31.78 29.10 -58.03
CA VAL A 1178 -31.99 27.64 -57.95
C VAL A 1178 -31.81 27.02 -59.33
N LYS A 1179 -30.88 26.08 -59.46
CA LYS A 1179 -30.53 25.37 -60.69
C LYS A 1179 -30.44 23.86 -60.43
N PRO A 1180 -30.67 23.01 -61.45
CA PRO A 1180 -30.40 21.58 -61.35
C PRO A 1180 -28.88 21.35 -61.29
N ILE A 1181 -28.41 20.63 -60.28
CA ILE A 1181 -27.00 20.28 -60.08
C ILE A 1181 -26.85 18.79 -59.79
N ASN A 1182 -25.77 18.20 -60.30
CA ASN A 1182 -25.43 16.78 -60.08
C ASN A 1182 -23.92 16.53 -60.09
N GLY A 1183 -23.10 17.58 -60.11
CA GLY A 1183 -21.65 17.44 -60.05
C GLY A 1183 -20.94 18.64 -59.40
N LEU A 1184 -19.79 18.36 -58.81
CA LEU A 1184 -18.87 19.33 -58.24
C LEU A 1184 -17.44 18.94 -58.64
N GLY A 1185 -16.69 19.85 -59.24
CA GLY A 1185 -15.27 19.75 -59.47
C GLY A 1185 -14.50 20.48 -58.37
N ILE A 1186 -13.41 19.89 -57.88
CA ILE A 1186 -12.47 20.53 -56.95
C ILE A 1186 -11.05 20.16 -57.36
N ALA A 1187 -10.19 21.15 -57.56
CA ALA A 1187 -8.74 20.97 -57.61
C ALA A 1187 -8.17 21.15 -56.20
N PHE A 1188 -7.34 20.20 -55.76
CA PHE A 1188 -6.78 20.20 -54.41
C PHE A 1188 -5.32 20.62 -54.41
N TYR A 1189 -4.94 21.50 -53.48
CA TYR A 1189 -3.54 21.87 -53.30
C TYR A 1189 -2.73 20.66 -52.82
N ASN A 1190 -1.65 20.32 -53.53
CA ASN A 1190 -0.90 19.07 -53.37
C ASN A 1190 -1.74 17.79 -53.57
N GLY A 1191 -2.83 17.86 -54.33
CA GLY A 1191 -3.74 16.73 -54.59
C GLY A 1191 -3.09 15.50 -55.22
N ALA A 1192 -1.93 15.62 -55.87
CA ALA A 1192 -1.15 14.47 -56.37
C ALA A 1192 -0.39 13.67 -55.30
N THR A 1193 -0.36 14.16 -54.05
CA THR A 1193 0.32 13.51 -52.92
C THR A 1193 -0.51 13.47 -51.64
N ARG A 1194 -1.66 14.15 -51.63
CA ARG A 1194 -2.57 14.23 -50.48
C ARG A 1194 -4.00 13.97 -50.93
N TYR A 1195 -4.70 13.13 -50.18
CA TYR A 1195 -6.15 13.01 -50.34
C TYR A 1195 -6.89 13.80 -49.25
N PHE A 1196 -8.09 14.26 -49.59
CA PHE A 1196 -8.92 15.11 -48.75
C PHE A 1196 -10.24 14.40 -48.47
N LYS A 1197 -10.76 14.59 -47.25
CA LYS A 1197 -12.09 14.10 -46.85
C LYS A 1197 -13.05 15.26 -46.77
N LEU A 1198 -14.20 15.14 -47.40
CA LEU A 1198 -15.17 16.23 -47.47
C LEU A 1198 -16.62 15.74 -47.58
N ASP A 1199 -17.53 16.60 -47.13
CA ASP A 1199 -18.97 16.46 -47.34
C ASP A 1199 -19.44 17.50 -48.33
N ILE A 1200 -20.30 17.09 -49.27
CA ILE A 1200 -21.00 17.97 -50.20
C ILE A 1200 -22.44 18.09 -49.74
N SER A 1201 -22.88 19.32 -49.51
CA SER A 1201 -24.25 19.65 -49.17
C SER A 1201 -24.80 20.73 -50.08
N VAL A 1202 -26.11 20.71 -50.30
CA VAL A 1202 -26.78 21.64 -51.22
C VAL A 1202 -27.97 22.29 -50.51
N SER A 1203 -28.34 23.48 -50.96
CA SER A 1203 -29.46 24.22 -50.39
C SER A 1203 -30.13 25.12 -51.43
N GLN A 1204 -31.45 25.30 -51.32
CA GLN A 1204 -32.20 26.27 -52.13
C GLN A 1204 -32.24 27.66 -51.49
N ASP A 1205 -32.21 27.75 -50.15
CA ASP A 1205 -32.45 28.97 -49.37
C ASP A 1205 -31.22 29.44 -48.58
N GLY A 1206 -30.17 28.61 -48.48
CA GLY A 1206 -28.97 28.86 -47.69
C GLY A 1206 -29.12 28.58 -46.19
N GLN A 1207 -30.32 28.17 -45.75
CA GLN A 1207 -30.67 27.90 -44.35
C GLN A 1207 -30.86 26.40 -44.12
N THR A 1208 -31.61 25.74 -45.01
CA THR A 1208 -31.89 24.31 -44.95
C THR A 1208 -30.93 23.57 -45.86
N TRP A 1209 -30.09 22.69 -45.29
CA TRP A 1209 -29.03 21.99 -46.01
C TRP A 1209 -29.34 20.51 -46.14
N GLU A 1210 -29.27 20.00 -47.37
CA GLU A 1210 -29.31 18.57 -47.66
C GLU A 1210 -27.89 18.09 -47.96
N LYS A 1211 -27.40 17.10 -47.20
CA LYS A 1211 -26.14 16.44 -47.53
C LYS A 1211 -26.35 15.47 -48.69
N VAL A 1212 -25.66 15.70 -49.80
CA VAL A 1212 -25.82 14.90 -51.03
C VAL A 1212 -24.73 13.87 -51.20
N GLN A 1213 -23.55 14.08 -50.62
CA GLN A 1213 -22.41 13.17 -50.79
C GLN A 1213 -21.42 13.26 -49.62
N ASN A 1214 -20.88 12.11 -49.18
CA ASN A 1214 -19.56 12.07 -48.52
C ASN A 1214 -18.54 11.67 -49.57
N ALA A 1215 -17.37 12.31 -49.59
CA ALA A 1215 -16.42 12.18 -50.66
C ALA A 1215 -14.97 12.14 -50.16
N VAL A 1216 -14.15 11.43 -50.94
CA VAL A 1216 -12.70 11.36 -50.76
C VAL A 1216 -12.04 11.66 -52.10
N SER A 1217 -11.11 12.62 -52.11
CA SER A 1217 -10.32 12.91 -53.30
C SER A 1217 -9.31 11.79 -53.58
N SER A 1218 -8.83 11.71 -54.81
CA SER A 1218 -8.05 10.57 -55.27
C SER A 1218 -6.66 10.51 -54.66
N GLY A 1219 -6.05 11.67 -54.35
CA GLY A 1219 -4.65 11.76 -53.99
C GLY A 1219 -3.69 11.56 -55.17
N LEU A 1220 -4.20 11.59 -56.42
CA LEU A 1220 -3.44 11.28 -57.65
C LEU A 1220 -3.29 12.47 -58.60
N SER A 1221 -3.99 13.59 -58.36
CA SER A 1221 -4.01 14.73 -59.27
C SER A 1221 -4.06 16.06 -58.53
N SER A 1222 -3.32 17.06 -59.04
CA SER A 1222 -3.47 18.46 -58.65
C SER A 1222 -4.42 19.23 -59.57
N ASN A 1223 -4.86 18.62 -60.67
CA ASN A 1223 -5.93 19.14 -61.51
C ASN A 1223 -7.30 18.86 -60.88
N MET A 1224 -8.34 19.49 -61.43
CA MET A 1224 -9.71 19.31 -60.98
C MET A 1224 -10.13 17.84 -60.99
N GLU A 1225 -10.63 17.40 -59.84
CA GLU A 1225 -11.27 16.10 -59.68
C GLU A 1225 -12.76 16.31 -59.51
N TYR A 1226 -13.55 15.40 -60.07
CA TYR A 1226 -15.00 15.57 -60.13
C TYR A 1226 -15.67 14.60 -59.14
N PHE A 1227 -16.68 15.10 -58.43
CA PHE A 1227 -17.60 14.36 -57.57
C PHE A 1227 -19.02 14.46 -58.11
N GLY A 1228 -19.67 13.32 -58.34
CA GLY A 1228 -21.04 13.23 -58.84
C GLY A 1228 -22.01 12.83 -57.74
N PHE A 1229 -23.25 13.28 -57.86
CA PHE A 1229 -24.35 12.90 -56.96
C PHE A 1229 -25.69 13.01 -57.70
N ALA A 1230 -26.76 12.44 -57.12
CA ALA A 1230 -28.08 12.46 -57.73
C ALA A 1230 -28.57 13.90 -58.02
N PRO A 1231 -29.28 14.16 -59.13
CA PRO A 1231 -29.74 15.52 -59.47
C PRO A 1231 -30.55 16.20 -58.37
N LYS A 1232 -30.16 17.43 -58.01
CA LYS A 1232 -30.80 18.26 -57.00
C LYS A 1232 -31.08 19.66 -57.52
N GLN A 1233 -32.17 20.25 -57.08
CA GLN A 1233 -32.44 21.67 -57.28
C GLN A 1233 -31.80 22.45 -56.14
N ALA A 1234 -30.79 23.27 -56.43
CA ALA A 1234 -30.07 24.04 -55.43
C ALA A 1234 -29.59 25.39 -55.96
N ARG A 1235 -29.50 26.37 -55.07
CA ARG A 1235 -28.80 27.63 -55.30
C ARG A 1235 -27.39 27.61 -54.72
N TYR A 1236 -27.22 26.97 -53.56
CA TYR A 1236 -25.96 26.93 -52.85
C TYR A 1236 -25.40 25.53 -52.81
N VAL A 1237 -24.08 25.42 -52.98
CA VAL A 1237 -23.30 24.19 -52.77
C VAL A 1237 -22.26 24.47 -51.70
N ARG A 1238 -22.25 23.67 -50.64
CA ARG A 1238 -21.31 23.79 -49.54
C ARG A 1238 -20.45 22.54 -49.46
N VAL A 1239 -19.15 22.75 -49.36
CA VAL A 1239 -18.16 21.72 -49.07
C VAL A 1239 -17.67 21.91 -47.66
N THR A 1240 -17.88 20.91 -46.81
CA THR A 1240 -17.30 20.86 -45.46
C THR A 1240 -16.10 19.95 -45.50
N GLY A 1241 -14.92 20.50 -45.26
CA GLY A 1241 -13.67 19.76 -45.26
C GLY A 1241 -13.24 19.34 -43.85
N TYR A 1242 -12.61 18.17 -43.75
CA TYR A 1242 -12.11 17.58 -42.50
C TYR A 1242 -10.58 17.44 -42.46
N GLY A 1243 -9.87 18.23 -43.26
CA GLY A 1243 -8.43 18.12 -43.46
C GLY A 1243 -8.03 17.14 -44.56
N ASN A 1244 -6.75 16.81 -44.59
CA ASN A 1244 -6.13 15.94 -45.58
C ASN A 1244 -5.37 14.77 -44.93
N SER A 1245 -4.77 13.92 -45.75
CA SER A 1245 -4.03 12.74 -45.31
C SER A 1245 -2.77 13.02 -44.48
N VAL A 1246 -2.33 14.28 -44.39
CA VAL A 1246 -1.11 14.70 -43.67
C VAL A 1246 -1.42 15.55 -42.45
N ASN A 1247 -2.40 16.46 -42.53
CA ASN A 1247 -2.76 17.38 -41.44
C ASN A 1247 -4.21 17.89 -41.55
N ALA A 1248 -4.63 18.74 -40.60
CA ALA A 1248 -6.00 19.24 -40.49
C ALA A 1248 -6.37 20.36 -41.48
N TRP A 1249 -5.50 20.69 -42.46
CA TRP A 1249 -5.76 21.78 -43.40
C TRP A 1249 -6.63 21.35 -44.58
N ASN A 1250 -7.67 22.13 -44.85
CA ASN A 1250 -8.42 22.11 -46.10
C ASN A 1250 -7.77 23.12 -47.04
N SER A 1251 -7.51 22.73 -48.29
CA SER A 1251 -6.81 23.57 -49.25
C SER A 1251 -7.29 23.29 -50.67
N TYR A 1252 -8.15 24.16 -51.20
CA TYR A 1252 -8.81 23.98 -52.50
C TYR A 1252 -8.35 25.07 -53.46
N SER A 1253 -7.74 24.66 -54.57
CA SER A 1253 -7.16 25.54 -55.57
C SER A 1253 -8.18 26.04 -56.59
N GLU A 1254 -9.23 25.27 -56.87
CA GLU A 1254 -10.30 25.67 -57.79
C GLU A 1254 -11.53 24.82 -57.54
N MET A 1255 -12.73 25.38 -57.75
CA MET A 1255 -14.00 24.71 -57.55
C MET A 1255 -15.00 25.09 -58.65
N ALA A 1256 -15.71 24.08 -59.18
CA ALA A 1256 -16.70 24.28 -60.22
C ALA A 1256 -17.96 23.45 -59.95
N VAL A 1257 -19.14 23.97 -60.26
CA VAL A 1257 -20.41 23.24 -60.11
C VAL A 1257 -20.94 22.86 -61.48
N PHE A 1258 -21.50 21.65 -61.60
CA PHE A 1258 -21.93 21.09 -62.88
C PHE A 1258 -23.39 20.64 -62.86
N SER A 1259 -24.01 20.70 -64.04
CA SER A 1259 -25.35 20.18 -64.35
C SER A 1259 -25.28 19.33 -65.62
N GLY A 1260 -25.77 18.09 -65.57
CA GLY A 1260 -25.74 17.13 -66.67
C GLY A 1260 -27.02 16.31 -66.78
#